data_AF-A0A094B2J1-F1
#
_entry.id   AF-A0A094B2J1-F1
#
_cell.length_a   1.000
_cell.length_b   1.000
_cell.length_c   1.000
_cell.angle_alpha   90.00
_cell.angle_beta   90.00
_cell.angle_gamma   90.00
#
_symmetry.space_group_name_H-M   'P 1'
#
loop_
_entity.id
_entity.type
_entity.pdbx_description
1 polymer ?
#
loop_
_entity_poly.entity_id
_entity_poly.type
_entity_poly.pdbx_seq_one_letter_code
_entity_poly.pdbx_strand_id
1 'polypeptide(L)'
;MGSRVHNRKLPSAGWKSYDGWDYNGMKERLENFMGAINKSALVKHAQSLVGQPVTISEPFSAGQYWCCFELVAADGRLVIARVRLPRHPNSANRASDDSELYSIHCEVATMGFLRENVTGVPFPTLYAFEGPESERATEAGAMYMLIEGFYGNTLQDVQFNICDLPNPALEHIITQWTSIQAELATFSFPRIGSISHFSKDTGATIGKLSIAAAEGFSDKGPFWESGSYFSTIAEARLREALKDEVDGNSIFKIFGPYVFQDIVNNSTIFKAIENGPFHFNHMDMGTQNIVVDEDFNFLAIIDWEFAQSAPWEVNHYPMPFPLVFSEAKIQKIVGDPDSIAHDNVRRQVVARNLYVQKFANAERALERRGRTLPETIVGVLDGAASRIYALSEKIGVFEGMEEEMTHEMVRLAYGFDTEEARKYFNKMEAEMEGHTYLLGINHYIMATLQVYLLTVLAQLAASTTVRSSTPPLGWNSYNAYNCNPTEDVMKQNAQGLVSSGLSKLGYTYVTTDCGWASSSRDQQGRLQWDTSKFPSGGGTELGDFMHGLGLKFGVYSGGGYYQCGSTDIPASLGYETIDAESFASWGGDFLKYDNCYSVSPTNMVDYDSPGAISSDRFDTMAQALNDTGRDFLYEICQWGCGTNLGIWAAADATMWRISNDISNNWASIWRITNQVVPFYKYTSPGRYPDMDMLIVGLNVLSAEEEKFHFGMWAINKSPLTLGFKVSSVPTSSMQIISNQEVLSINQDSLGKQAEIIRRYTEEEWDVWAGELSGSRKVIGLANWRNSPQSVSIDLSNILGISSAKARDVWAAADLGTLSGTYNTTLAAHELKLLVLSDIVKSTATPQSKGYYAAPSAAISGAAQHIPCSSTQCLPSKAKIGNIGLGSDAAAATFSSVSATTAGKKLLGVDFINYEVALDSAWTDGTNTRNMTISVNGGAAKRWAFPISGGDWYDTGRMLIEVDGFQAGENNQVVFRAFGTTTWAPDLVGFEVFE
;
A
#
# COMPACT_ATOMS: atom_id res chain seq x y z
N MET A 1 -52.27 15.05 9.74
CA MET A 1 -50.92 14.60 10.17
C MET A 1 -50.83 13.08 10.10
N GLY A 2 -51.02 12.46 8.92
CA GLY A 2 -51.26 11.01 8.82
C GLY A 2 -50.52 10.30 7.69
N SER A 3 -49.43 10.85 7.14
CA SER A 3 -48.72 10.24 6.00
C SER A 3 -47.20 10.16 6.09
N ARG A 4 -46.57 10.48 7.25
CA ARG A 4 -45.10 10.38 7.45
C ARG A 4 -44.65 9.28 8.42
N VAL A 5 -45.54 8.36 8.83
CA VAL A 5 -45.19 7.29 9.78
C VAL A 5 -44.63 6.04 9.08
N HIS A 6 -44.81 5.89 7.76
CA HIS A 6 -44.52 4.63 7.05
C HIS A 6 -43.13 4.48 6.41
N ASN A 7 -42.17 5.39 6.66
CA ASN A 7 -40.85 5.30 6.02
C ASN A 7 -39.65 5.53 6.96
N ARG A 8 -39.83 5.39 8.29
CA ARG A 8 -38.70 5.53 9.24
C ARG A 8 -37.94 4.21 9.32
N LYS A 9 -36.70 4.21 8.84
CA LYS A 9 -35.79 3.07 8.93
C LYS A 9 -35.19 3.01 10.34
N LEU A 10 -35.17 1.83 10.94
CA LEU A 10 -34.41 1.59 12.16
C LEU A 10 -32.91 1.80 11.88
N PRO A 11 -32.11 2.23 12.87
CA PRO A 11 -30.66 2.30 12.76
C PRO A 11 -30.03 1.02 12.15
N SER A 12 -30.51 -0.16 12.56
CA SER A 12 -30.10 -1.48 12.06
C SER A 12 -30.36 -1.72 10.58
N ALA A 13 -31.21 -0.93 9.92
CA ALA A 13 -31.43 -1.06 8.48
C ALA A 13 -30.28 -0.47 7.65
N GLY A 14 -29.51 0.47 8.22
CA GLY A 14 -28.30 1.05 7.61
C GLY A 14 -27.02 0.28 7.95
N TRP A 15 -27.02 -0.47 9.06
CA TRP A 15 -25.89 -1.29 9.50
C TRP A 15 -26.13 -2.76 9.17
N LYS A 16 -25.50 -3.26 8.11
CA LYS A 16 -25.54 -4.70 7.78
C LYS A 16 -24.21 -5.37 8.07
N SER A 17 -24.24 -6.10 9.19
CA SER A 17 -23.49 -7.30 9.51
C SER A 17 -22.22 -7.15 10.35
N TYR A 18 -22.18 -8.00 11.37
CA TYR A 18 -21.03 -8.45 12.13
C TYR A 18 -20.03 -9.26 11.30
N ASP A 19 -20.33 -9.52 10.03
CA ASP A 19 -19.56 -10.44 9.19
C ASP A 19 -18.18 -9.87 8.81
N GLY A 20 -17.96 -8.56 8.98
CA GLY A 20 -16.67 -7.88 8.79
C GLY A 20 -15.90 -7.54 10.08
N TRP A 21 -16.42 -7.87 11.26
CA TRP A 21 -15.88 -7.45 12.57
C TRP A 21 -14.99 -8.52 13.22
N ASP A 22 -14.14 -9.16 12.43
CA ASP A 22 -13.15 -10.14 12.94
C ASP A 22 -11.73 -9.56 12.91
N TYR A 23 -11.55 -8.47 13.64
CA TYR A 23 -10.22 -7.98 14.00
C TYR A 23 -9.93 -8.37 15.46
N ASN A 24 -8.74 -8.90 15.71
CA ASN A 24 -8.24 -9.26 17.04
C ASN A 24 -9.12 -10.24 17.87
N GLY A 25 -10.08 -10.97 17.28
CA GLY A 25 -10.98 -11.88 18.02
C GLY A 25 -12.28 -11.23 18.50
N MET A 26 -12.60 -10.04 18.00
CA MET A 26 -13.84 -9.31 18.34
C MET A 26 -15.11 -10.09 18.01
N LYS A 27 -15.10 -10.90 16.94
CA LYS A 27 -16.23 -11.76 16.56
C LYS A 27 -16.52 -12.83 17.62
N GLU A 28 -15.50 -13.59 18.02
CA GLU A 28 -15.61 -14.61 19.07
C GLU A 28 -16.05 -13.99 20.41
N ARG A 29 -15.50 -12.82 20.76
CA ARG A 29 -15.89 -12.05 21.94
C ARG A 29 -17.38 -11.69 21.93
N LEU A 30 -17.91 -11.24 20.80
CA LEU A 30 -19.32 -10.91 20.64
C LEU A 30 -20.21 -12.17 20.68
N GLU A 31 -19.82 -13.25 20.02
CA GLU A 31 -20.57 -14.52 20.02
C GLU A 31 -20.67 -15.09 21.44
N ASN A 32 -19.56 -15.11 22.19
CA ASN A 32 -19.54 -15.53 23.59
C ASN A 32 -20.41 -14.62 24.48
N PHE A 33 -20.33 -13.31 24.27
CA PHE A 33 -21.16 -12.35 24.99
C PHE A 33 -22.65 -12.53 24.73
N MET A 34 -23.06 -12.81 23.49
CA MET A 34 -24.48 -13.05 23.15
C MET A 34 -25.07 -14.24 23.91
N GLY A 35 -24.28 -15.28 24.16
CA GLY A 35 -24.70 -16.42 24.98
C GLY A 35 -24.85 -16.12 26.47
N ALA A 36 -24.24 -15.04 26.97
CA ALA A 36 -24.21 -14.67 28.38
C ALA A 36 -25.32 -13.66 28.77
N ILE A 37 -25.88 -12.91 27.82
CA ILE A 37 -26.85 -11.84 28.08
C ILE A 37 -28.30 -12.34 28.10
N ASN A 38 -29.02 -11.99 29.16
CA ASN A 38 -30.46 -12.22 29.27
C ASN A 38 -31.26 -11.06 28.65
N LYS A 39 -31.50 -11.16 27.33
CA LYS A 39 -32.29 -10.16 26.57
C LYS A 39 -33.69 -9.91 27.15
N SER A 40 -34.32 -10.90 27.79
CA SER A 40 -35.65 -10.75 28.40
C SER A 40 -35.66 -9.80 29.59
N ALA A 41 -34.56 -9.72 30.35
CA ALA A 41 -34.41 -8.76 31.45
C ALA A 41 -34.38 -7.31 30.92
N LEU A 42 -33.65 -7.07 29.83
CA LEU A 42 -33.60 -5.76 29.15
C LEU A 42 -34.98 -5.35 28.64
N VAL A 43 -35.69 -6.27 27.98
CA VAL A 43 -37.07 -6.06 27.50
C VAL A 43 -38.00 -5.68 28.64
N LYS A 44 -38.00 -6.44 29.75
CA LYS A 44 -38.85 -6.18 30.92
C LYS A 44 -38.58 -4.81 31.54
N HIS A 45 -37.30 -4.42 31.64
CA HIS A 45 -36.95 -3.09 32.15
C HIS A 45 -37.43 -1.99 31.20
N ALA A 46 -37.11 -2.07 29.90
CA ALA A 46 -37.58 -1.09 28.92
C ALA A 46 -39.12 -0.98 28.90
N GLN A 47 -39.85 -2.10 28.95
CA GLN A 47 -41.32 -2.11 29.06
C GLN A 47 -41.82 -1.34 30.28
N SER A 48 -41.17 -1.48 31.43
CA SER A 48 -41.54 -0.75 32.65
C SER A 48 -41.31 0.76 32.54
N LEU A 49 -40.34 1.19 31.72
CA LEU A 49 -40.03 2.60 31.49
C LEU A 49 -40.97 3.23 30.46
N VAL A 50 -41.26 2.51 29.37
CA VAL A 50 -42.11 3.04 28.28
C VAL A 50 -43.62 2.79 28.49
N GLY A 51 -43.98 1.88 29.41
CA GLY A 51 -45.37 1.55 29.76
C GLY A 51 -46.11 0.72 28.71
N GLN A 52 -45.41 0.09 27.77
CA GLN A 52 -45.97 -0.68 26.66
C GLN A 52 -45.08 -1.87 26.32
N PRO A 53 -45.59 -2.90 25.61
CA PRO A 53 -44.77 -3.96 25.06
C PRO A 53 -43.68 -3.41 24.15
N VAL A 54 -42.45 -3.92 24.31
CA VAL A 54 -41.31 -3.64 23.42
C VAL A 54 -40.80 -4.93 22.81
N THR A 55 -40.30 -4.84 21.58
CA THR A 55 -39.52 -5.89 20.92
C THR A 55 -38.04 -5.54 21.03
N ILE A 56 -37.15 -6.53 21.00
CA ILE A 56 -35.69 -6.30 20.99
C ILE A 56 -35.12 -6.87 19.69
N SER A 57 -34.19 -6.15 19.08
CA SER A 57 -33.46 -6.61 17.89
C SER A 57 -32.35 -7.60 18.26
N GLU A 58 -31.76 -8.22 17.23
CA GLU A 58 -30.37 -8.64 17.34
C GLU A 58 -29.48 -7.41 17.57
N PRO A 59 -28.28 -7.56 18.16
CA PRO A 59 -27.40 -6.41 18.30
C PRO A 59 -27.19 -5.79 16.91
N PHE A 60 -27.05 -4.48 16.82
CA PHE A 60 -26.88 -3.79 15.53
C PHE A 60 -25.59 -2.98 15.45
N SER A 61 -24.96 -2.70 16.58
CA SER A 61 -23.69 -1.99 16.69
C SER A 61 -22.92 -2.53 17.89
N ALA A 62 -21.61 -2.59 17.79
CA ALA A 62 -20.72 -2.87 18.90
C ALA A 62 -19.53 -1.91 18.84
N GLY A 63 -18.75 -1.82 19.90
CA GLY A 63 -17.46 -1.12 19.92
C GLY A 63 -16.56 -1.82 20.91
N GLN A 64 -15.42 -1.20 21.27
CA GLN A 64 -14.48 -1.83 22.21
C GLN A 64 -15.11 -2.12 23.58
N TYR A 65 -16.19 -1.43 23.93
CA TYR A 65 -16.73 -1.39 25.29
C TYR A 65 -18.25 -1.64 25.38
N TRP A 66 -19.00 -1.33 24.33
CA TRP A 66 -20.46 -1.35 24.34
C TRP A 66 -21.01 -2.19 23.20
N CYS A 67 -22.12 -2.89 23.43
CA CYS A 67 -22.92 -3.55 22.41
C CYS A 67 -24.35 -3.00 22.47
N CYS A 68 -24.88 -2.60 21.31
CA CYS A 68 -26.13 -1.87 21.19
C CYS A 68 -27.26 -2.74 20.65
N PHE A 69 -28.42 -2.67 21.28
CA PHE A 69 -29.66 -3.31 20.85
C PHE A 69 -30.77 -2.26 20.67
N GLU A 70 -31.63 -2.47 19.69
CA GLU A 70 -32.83 -1.67 19.49
C GLU A 70 -33.97 -2.29 20.28
N LEU A 71 -34.68 -1.48 21.07
CA LEU A 71 -35.91 -1.84 21.72
C LEU A 71 -37.05 -0.97 21.19
N VAL A 72 -37.95 -1.56 20.41
CA VAL A 72 -39.02 -0.85 19.71
C VAL A 72 -40.34 -1.07 20.45
N ALA A 73 -40.89 0.00 21.01
CA ALA A 73 -42.21 -0.01 21.65
C ALA A 73 -43.34 -0.12 20.62
N ALA A 74 -44.50 -0.62 21.04
CA ALA A 74 -45.66 -0.80 20.17
C ALA A 74 -46.17 0.49 19.49
N ASP A 75 -45.91 1.66 20.10
CA ASP A 75 -46.22 2.98 19.55
C ASP A 75 -45.12 3.57 18.63
N GLY A 76 -44.04 2.81 18.41
CA GLY A 76 -42.92 3.21 17.57
C GLY A 76 -41.86 4.03 18.28
N ARG A 77 -41.91 4.24 19.61
CA ARG A 77 -40.77 4.79 20.34
C ARG A 77 -39.59 3.82 20.32
N LEU A 78 -38.40 4.35 20.10
CA LEU A 78 -37.16 3.59 20.04
C LEU A 78 -36.34 3.85 21.31
N VAL A 79 -35.90 2.78 21.96
CA VAL A 79 -34.97 2.80 23.08
C VAL A 79 -33.73 2.02 22.64
N ILE A 80 -32.54 2.53 22.91
CA ILE A 80 -31.29 1.80 22.69
C ILE A 80 -30.81 1.25 24.03
N ALA A 81 -30.57 -0.05 24.09
CA ALA A 81 -29.81 -0.64 25.19
C ALA A 81 -28.33 -0.69 24.81
N ARG A 82 -27.49 0.09 25.52
CA ARG A 82 -26.03 -0.07 25.47
C ARG A 82 -25.64 -1.01 26.61
N VAL A 83 -25.25 -2.23 26.26
CA VAL A 83 -24.88 -3.28 27.21
C VAL A 83 -23.36 -3.40 27.22
N ARG A 84 -22.76 -3.43 28.41
CA ARG A 84 -21.30 -3.46 28.58
C ARG A 84 -20.74 -4.77 28.07
N LEU A 85 -19.83 -4.68 27.10
CA LEU A 85 -19.09 -5.82 26.57
C LEU A 85 -17.88 -6.13 27.49
N PRO A 86 -17.63 -7.40 27.89
CA PRO A 86 -16.48 -7.77 28.72
C PRO A 86 -15.19 -7.35 28.04
N ARG A 87 -14.21 -6.80 28.76
CA ARG A 87 -12.97 -6.26 28.18
C ARG A 87 -12.30 -7.25 27.21
N HIS A 88 -11.77 -6.72 26.10
CA HIS A 88 -11.02 -7.52 25.14
C HIS A 88 -9.75 -8.12 25.82
N PRO A 89 -9.41 -9.41 25.61
CA PRO A 89 -8.24 -10.03 26.25
C PRO A 89 -6.91 -9.30 25.96
N ASN A 90 -6.82 -8.70 24.77
CA ASN A 90 -5.64 -7.94 24.32
C ASN A 90 -5.74 -6.42 24.59
N SER A 91 -6.75 -5.94 25.32
CA SER A 91 -6.80 -4.52 25.72
C SER A 91 -5.61 -4.19 26.63
N ALA A 92 -4.96 -3.05 26.40
CA ALA A 92 -3.86 -2.60 27.25
C ALA A 92 -4.28 -2.57 28.75
N ASN A 93 -3.40 -3.07 29.63
CA ASN A 93 -3.62 -3.19 31.08
C ASN A 93 -3.70 -1.84 31.86
N ARG A 94 -4.00 -0.72 31.19
CA ARG A 94 -3.95 0.63 31.77
C ARG A 94 -5.20 1.02 32.54
N ALA A 95 -6.36 0.61 32.03
CA ALA A 95 -7.63 0.81 32.70
C ALA A 95 -7.89 -0.33 33.69
N SER A 96 -8.54 -0.05 34.81
CA SER A 96 -9.19 -1.03 35.69
C SER A 96 -10.70 -0.96 35.55
N ASP A 97 -11.42 -1.99 36.00
CA ASP A 97 -12.90 -1.98 36.05
C ASP A 97 -13.41 -0.74 36.79
N ASP A 98 -12.75 -0.32 37.88
CA ASP A 98 -13.08 0.89 38.63
C ASP A 98 -12.93 2.17 37.78
N SER A 99 -11.88 2.26 36.96
CA SER A 99 -11.67 3.42 36.10
C SER A 99 -12.67 3.47 34.94
N GLU A 100 -13.04 2.31 34.40
CA GLU A 100 -14.09 2.22 33.37
C GLU A 100 -15.45 2.61 33.96
N LEU A 101 -15.78 2.10 35.15
CA LEU A 101 -17.00 2.46 35.86
C LEU A 101 -17.05 3.96 36.20
N TYR A 102 -15.91 4.55 36.57
CA TYR A 102 -15.81 5.99 36.79
C TYR A 102 -16.14 6.78 35.50
N SER A 103 -15.64 6.36 34.34
CA SER A 103 -15.97 7.00 33.05
C SER A 103 -17.47 6.93 32.75
N ILE A 104 -18.11 5.78 33.01
CA ILE A 104 -19.56 5.63 32.83
C ILE A 104 -20.34 6.53 33.79
N HIS A 105 -19.91 6.64 35.05
CA HIS A 105 -20.51 7.58 36.00
C HIS A 105 -20.37 9.04 35.56
N CYS A 106 -19.22 9.40 34.96
CA CYS A 106 -19.03 10.72 34.36
C CYS A 106 -19.99 10.96 33.18
N GLU A 107 -20.21 9.96 32.33
CA GLU A 107 -21.18 10.03 31.23
C GLU A 107 -22.61 10.27 31.77
N VAL A 108 -23.04 9.47 32.76
CA VAL A 108 -24.35 9.59 33.40
C VAL A 108 -24.55 10.95 34.06
N ALA A 109 -23.54 11.42 34.81
CA ALA A 109 -23.58 12.73 35.45
C ALA A 109 -23.61 13.87 34.42
N THR A 110 -22.87 13.74 33.32
CA THR A 110 -22.90 14.68 32.20
C THR A 110 -24.28 14.75 31.56
N MET A 111 -24.89 13.60 31.24
CA MET A 111 -26.25 13.57 30.67
C MET A 111 -27.29 14.19 31.63
N GLY A 112 -27.11 14.00 32.95
CA GLY A 112 -27.90 14.67 33.98
C GLY A 112 -27.72 16.19 33.98
N PHE A 113 -26.48 16.66 33.89
CA PHE A 113 -26.15 18.08 33.77
C PHE A 113 -26.75 18.70 32.50
N LEU A 114 -26.61 18.04 31.35
CA LEU A 114 -27.15 18.49 30.07
C LEU A 114 -28.68 18.62 30.12
N ARG A 115 -29.36 17.62 30.67
CA ARG A 115 -30.83 17.63 30.82
C ARG A 115 -31.34 18.82 31.63
N GLU A 116 -30.62 19.20 32.67
CA GLU A 116 -31.05 20.30 33.53
C GLU A 116 -30.66 21.67 32.97
N ASN A 117 -29.52 21.78 32.31
CA ASN A 117 -28.89 23.09 32.02
C ASN A 117 -28.82 23.45 30.54
N VAL A 118 -28.97 22.49 29.62
CA VAL A 118 -28.75 22.69 28.18
C VAL A 118 -30.04 22.48 27.41
N THR A 119 -30.37 23.42 26.52
CA THR A 119 -31.68 23.44 25.82
C THR A 119 -31.57 23.37 24.30
N GLY A 120 -30.45 23.79 23.71
CA GLY A 120 -30.26 23.74 22.25
C GLY A 120 -29.30 22.66 21.75
N VAL A 121 -28.84 21.76 22.61
CA VAL A 121 -28.03 20.60 22.21
C VAL A 121 -28.92 19.36 22.18
N PRO A 122 -29.08 18.67 21.03
CA PRO A 122 -29.81 17.42 20.96
C PRO A 122 -28.93 16.30 21.52
N PHE A 123 -29.43 15.51 22.48
CA PHE A 123 -28.75 14.36 23.05
C PHE A 123 -29.79 13.34 23.56
N PRO A 124 -29.45 12.05 23.69
CA PRO A 124 -30.42 11.04 24.08
C PRO A 124 -30.85 11.20 25.54
N THR A 125 -32.14 11.03 25.81
CA THR A 125 -32.63 10.88 27.18
C THR A 125 -32.11 9.58 27.80
N LEU A 126 -31.28 9.66 28.85
CA LEU A 126 -30.98 8.52 29.72
C LEU A 126 -32.21 8.12 30.55
N TYR A 127 -32.80 6.97 30.28
CA TYR A 127 -33.94 6.45 31.06
C TYR A 127 -33.49 5.70 32.30
N ALA A 128 -32.43 4.89 32.18
CA ALA A 128 -31.87 4.12 33.29
C ALA A 128 -30.39 3.79 33.04
N PHE A 129 -29.63 3.69 34.14
CA PHE A 129 -28.31 3.09 34.17
C PHE A 129 -28.29 2.05 35.29
N GLU A 130 -27.87 0.83 34.96
CA GLU A 130 -27.79 -0.30 35.89
C GLU A 130 -26.33 -0.74 36.01
N GLY A 131 -25.67 -0.31 37.09
CA GLY A 131 -24.28 -0.62 37.41
C GLY A 131 -24.07 -2.02 38.02
N PRO A 132 -22.83 -2.38 38.42
CA PRO A 132 -22.47 -3.75 38.81
C PRO A 132 -23.27 -4.29 40.00
N GLU A 133 -23.65 -3.41 40.93
CA GLU A 133 -24.36 -3.77 42.16
C GLU A 133 -25.89 -3.87 41.97
N SER A 134 -26.40 -3.58 40.77
CA SER A 134 -27.83 -3.64 40.50
C SER A 134 -28.32 -5.08 40.34
N GLU A 135 -29.44 -5.41 41.00
CA GLU A 135 -30.17 -6.65 40.75
C GLU A 135 -30.56 -6.79 39.27
N ARG A 136 -30.88 -5.68 38.60
CA ARG A 136 -31.26 -5.67 37.18
C ARG A 136 -30.07 -5.91 36.25
N ALA A 137 -28.88 -5.42 36.61
CA ALA A 137 -27.65 -5.73 35.87
C ALA A 137 -27.27 -7.21 36.04
N THR A 138 -27.42 -7.75 37.25
CA THR A 138 -27.22 -9.17 37.55
C THR A 138 -28.21 -10.04 36.75
N GLU A 139 -29.49 -9.68 36.70
CA GLU A 139 -30.51 -10.40 35.93
C GLU A 139 -30.24 -10.36 34.42
N ALA A 140 -29.68 -9.24 33.92
CA ALA A 140 -29.31 -9.05 32.51
C ALA A 140 -28.00 -9.76 32.12
N GLY A 141 -27.14 -10.09 33.09
CA GLY A 141 -25.82 -10.69 32.86
C GLY A 141 -24.70 -9.68 32.58
N ALA A 142 -25.00 -8.39 32.55
CA ALA A 142 -24.02 -7.30 32.39
C ALA A 142 -24.60 -5.95 32.83
N MET A 143 -23.73 -4.98 33.04
CA MET A 143 -24.13 -3.58 33.17
C MET A 143 -24.73 -3.06 31.87
N TYR A 144 -25.67 -2.12 31.97
CA TYR A 144 -26.26 -1.49 30.80
C TYR A 144 -26.85 -0.13 31.10
N MET A 145 -27.07 0.65 30.05
CA MET A 145 -27.92 1.83 30.07
C MET A 145 -29.02 1.72 29.02
N LEU A 146 -30.18 2.27 29.34
CA LEU A 146 -31.32 2.42 28.43
C LEU A 146 -31.45 3.90 28.09
N ILE A 147 -31.25 4.23 26.83
CA ILE A 147 -31.27 5.61 26.32
C ILE A 147 -32.30 5.77 25.20
N GLU A 148 -32.74 6.99 24.97
CA GLU A 148 -33.57 7.34 23.82
C GLU A 148 -32.88 6.99 22.50
N GLY A 149 -33.61 6.34 21.59
CA GLY A 149 -33.14 6.03 20.25
C GLY A 149 -33.82 6.90 19.20
N PHE A 150 -33.10 7.12 18.10
CA PHE A 150 -33.52 7.97 17.01
C PHE A 150 -33.57 7.17 15.70
N TYR A 151 -34.54 7.46 14.85
CA TYR A 151 -34.65 6.86 13.51
C TYR A 151 -33.73 7.60 12.53
N GLY A 152 -32.43 7.38 12.70
CA GLY A 152 -31.34 7.97 11.92
C GLY A 152 -30.05 7.16 12.11
N ASN A 153 -28.95 7.61 11.52
CA ASN A 153 -27.64 6.98 11.69
C ASN A 153 -26.55 8.04 11.93
N THR A 154 -25.35 7.62 12.30
CA THR A 154 -24.24 8.56 12.49
C THR A 154 -23.94 9.28 11.18
N LEU A 155 -23.50 10.53 11.25
CA LEU A 155 -23.19 11.34 10.08
C LEU A 155 -22.09 10.68 9.24
N GLN A 156 -21.15 9.99 9.88
CA GLN A 156 -20.11 9.20 9.21
C GLN A 156 -20.70 8.04 8.40
N ASP A 157 -21.71 7.35 8.92
CA ASP A 157 -22.35 6.24 8.21
C ASP A 157 -23.26 6.70 7.08
N VAL A 158 -23.88 7.87 7.23
CA VAL A 158 -24.70 8.49 6.17
C VAL A 158 -23.81 9.07 5.07
N GLN A 159 -22.72 9.75 5.44
CA GLN A 159 -21.77 10.38 4.54
C GLN A 159 -20.37 10.39 5.16
N PHE A 160 -19.52 9.44 4.75
CA PHE A 160 -18.18 9.27 5.30
C PHE A 160 -17.30 10.53 5.19
N ASN A 161 -17.39 11.26 4.07
CA ASN A 161 -16.70 12.52 3.87
C ASN A 161 -17.68 13.65 3.53
N ILE A 162 -18.01 14.48 4.51
CA ILE A 162 -18.95 15.61 4.33
C ILE A 162 -18.40 16.71 3.43
N CYS A 163 -17.08 16.79 3.21
CA CYS A 163 -16.49 17.76 2.28
C CYS A 163 -16.92 17.53 0.82
N ASP A 164 -17.38 16.33 0.47
CA ASP A 164 -17.85 15.99 -0.88
C ASP A 164 -19.31 16.41 -1.13
N LEU A 165 -20.00 16.91 -0.09
CA LEU A 165 -21.39 17.36 -0.22
C LEU A 165 -21.50 18.71 -0.94
N PRO A 166 -22.63 18.96 -1.65
CA PRO A 166 -22.94 20.29 -2.17
C PRO A 166 -22.94 21.35 -1.06
N ASN A 167 -22.50 22.57 -1.40
CA ASN A 167 -22.38 23.68 -0.44
C ASN A 167 -23.60 23.88 0.49
N PRO A 168 -24.87 23.80 0.03
CA PRO A 168 -26.01 23.97 0.94
C PRO A 168 -26.12 22.90 2.03
N ALA A 169 -25.79 21.64 1.70
CA ALA A 169 -25.84 20.53 2.68
C ALA A 169 -24.67 20.62 3.67
N LEU A 170 -23.46 20.91 3.16
CA LEU A 170 -22.28 21.17 4.00
C LEU A 170 -22.52 22.36 4.95
N GLU A 171 -23.13 23.44 4.44
CA GLU A 171 -23.50 24.61 5.24
C GLU A 171 -24.52 24.27 6.33
N HIS A 172 -25.53 23.47 6.02
CA HIS A 172 -26.55 23.02 6.98
C HIS A 172 -25.93 22.21 8.13
N ILE A 173 -25.04 21.27 7.80
CA ILE A 173 -24.33 20.44 8.78
C ILE A 173 -23.43 21.30 9.67
N ILE A 174 -22.54 22.10 9.07
CA ILE A 174 -21.58 22.92 9.82
C ILE A 174 -22.29 23.97 10.68
N THR A 175 -23.42 24.52 10.25
CA THR A 175 -24.22 25.46 11.04
C THR A 175 -24.74 24.81 12.33
N GLN A 176 -25.27 23.59 12.26
CA GLN A 176 -25.77 22.88 13.44
C GLN A 176 -24.61 22.50 14.38
N TRP A 177 -23.54 21.94 13.82
CA TRP A 177 -22.36 21.49 14.56
C TRP A 177 -21.72 22.61 15.39
N THR A 178 -21.39 23.74 14.74
CA THR A 178 -20.78 24.90 15.41
C THR A 178 -21.72 25.55 16.42
N SER A 179 -23.03 25.55 16.17
CA SER A 179 -24.02 26.06 17.14
C SER A 179 -24.03 25.25 18.44
N ILE A 180 -23.95 23.92 18.33
CA ILE A 180 -23.89 23.02 19.48
C ILE A 180 -22.61 23.22 20.28
N GLN A 181 -21.46 23.27 19.61
CA GLN A 181 -20.16 23.51 20.27
C GLN A 181 -20.15 24.83 21.02
N ALA A 182 -20.61 25.90 20.36
CA ALA A 182 -20.68 27.22 20.97
C ALA A 182 -21.62 27.23 22.18
N GLU A 183 -22.75 26.50 22.12
CA GLU A 183 -23.67 26.40 23.25
C GLU A 183 -23.07 25.65 24.45
N LEU A 184 -22.37 24.54 24.21
CA LEU A 184 -21.64 23.82 25.26
C LEU A 184 -20.56 24.70 25.90
N ALA A 185 -19.82 25.45 25.09
CA ALA A 185 -18.75 26.32 25.54
C ALA A 185 -19.21 27.50 26.42
N THR A 186 -20.52 27.79 26.48
CA THR A 186 -21.07 28.79 27.43
C THR A 186 -21.01 28.33 28.89
N PHE A 187 -20.88 27.02 29.14
CA PHE A 187 -20.68 26.49 30.48
C PHE A 187 -19.19 26.46 30.78
N SER A 188 -18.79 26.98 31.94
CA SER A 188 -17.39 27.00 32.34
C SER A 188 -17.21 26.67 33.81
N PHE A 189 -16.03 26.14 34.13
CA PHE A 189 -15.69 25.62 35.44
C PHE A 189 -14.30 26.13 35.86
N PRO A 190 -14.04 26.22 37.18
CA PRO A 190 -12.74 26.69 37.70
C PRO A 190 -11.61 25.66 37.56
N ARG A 191 -11.93 24.42 37.19
CA ARG A 191 -10.99 23.31 37.05
C ARG A 191 -11.22 22.57 35.75
N ILE A 192 -10.19 21.94 35.23
CA ILE A 192 -10.20 21.04 34.06
C ILE A 192 -10.46 19.63 34.56
N GLY A 193 -11.47 18.95 34.03
CA GLY A 193 -11.90 17.64 34.53
C GLY A 193 -13.26 17.22 33.97
N SER A 194 -13.62 15.95 34.17
CA SER A 194 -14.94 15.46 33.80
C SER A 194 -15.98 15.78 34.89
N ILE A 195 -17.25 15.88 34.50
CA ILE A 195 -18.35 15.99 35.47
C ILE A 195 -18.51 14.62 36.14
N SER A 196 -17.89 14.45 37.30
CA SER A 196 -17.88 13.19 38.05
C SER A 196 -19.17 12.92 38.83
N HIS A 197 -19.90 14.00 39.13
CA HIS A 197 -21.17 13.95 39.83
C HIS A 197 -22.01 15.18 39.45
N PHE A 198 -23.33 15.01 39.39
CA PHE A 198 -24.27 16.09 39.19
C PHE A 198 -25.51 15.86 40.06
N SER A 199 -25.93 16.91 40.77
CA SER A 199 -27.24 16.98 41.40
C SER A 199 -27.83 18.37 41.19
N LYS A 200 -29.17 18.49 41.26
CA LYS A 200 -29.84 19.79 41.16
C LYS A 200 -29.46 20.73 42.32
N ASP A 201 -29.15 20.18 43.48
CA ASP A 201 -28.88 20.96 44.70
C ASP A 201 -27.45 21.49 44.75
N THR A 202 -26.48 20.71 44.27
CA THR A 202 -25.04 21.02 44.36
C THR A 202 -24.41 21.42 43.03
N GLY A 203 -25.13 21.27 41.92
CA GLY A 203 -24.59 21.46 40.57
C GLY A 203 -23.58 20.40 40.16
N ALA A 204 -22.82 20.68 39.09
CA ALA A 204 -21.81 19.77 38.56
C ALA A 204 -20.51 19.81 39.40
N THR A 205 -20.02 18.63 39.76
CA THR A 205 -18.74 18.46 40.46
C THR A 205 -17.68 17.98 39.49
N ILE A 206 -16.69 18.84 39.24
CA ILE A 206 -15.54 18.51 38.40
C ILE A 206 -14.58 17.58 39.16
N GLY A 207 -14.38 16.39 38.62
CA GLY A 207 -13.48 15.37 39.15
C GLY A 207 -12.31 15.11 38.20
N LYS A 208 -11.66 13.96 38.36
CA LYS A 208 -10.63 13.46 37.44
C LYS A 208 -11.17 13.37 36.02
N LEU A 209 -10.30 13.49 35.02
CA LEU A 209 -10.66 13.20 33.63
C LEU A 209 -11.06 11.72 33.51
N SER A 210 -12.20 11.44 32.89
CA SER A 210 -12.69 10.08 32.63
C SER A 210 -11.68 9.28 31.80
N ILE A 211 -11.06 9.91 30.80
CA ILE A 211 -10.09 9.29 29.90
C ILE A 211 -8.71 9.06 30.50
N ALA A 212 -8.39 9.64 31.66
CA ALA A 212 -7.03 9.64 32.18
C ALA A 212 -6.41 8.23 32.33
N ALA A 213 -7.24 7.23 32.63
CA ALA A 213 -6.77 5.85 32.73
C ALA A 213 -6.54 5.20 31.35
N ALA A 214 -7.42 5.47 30.38
CA ALA A 214 -7.28 4.97 29.01
C ALA A 214 -6.05 5.58 28.32
N GLU A 215 -5.83 6.88 28.52
CA GLU A 215 -4.73 7.66 27.94
C GLU A 215 -3.41 7.56 28.75
N GLY A 216 -3.39 6.83 29.86
CA GLY A 216 -2.16 6.61 30.64
C GLY A 216 -1.59 7.87 31.32
N PHE A 217 -2.45 8.77 31.77
CA PHE A 217 -2.05 10.00 32.46
C PHE A 217 -1.48 9.72 33.86
N SER A 218 -0.37 10.40 34.20
CA SER A 218 0.31 10.28 35.51
C SER A 218 -0.52 10.92 36.61
N ASP A 219 -0.96 12.15 36.32
CA ASP A 219 -1.95 12.87 37.11
C ASP A 219 -3.30 12.79 36.39
N LYS A 220 -4.36 12.43 37.12
CA LYS A 220 -5.70 12.26 36.55
C LYS A 220 -6.55 13.54 36.69
N GLY A 221 -6.00 14.58 37.30
CA GLY A 221 -6.71 15.81 37.63
C GLY A 221 -7.66 15.64 38.84
N PRO A 222 -8.64 16.56 39.01
CA PRO A 222 -8.87 17.73 38.18
C PRO A 222 -7.72 18.75 38.27
N PHE A 223 -7.47 19.47 37.18
CA PHE A 223 -6.38 20.45 37.12
C PHE A 223 -6.89 21.86 37.41
N TRP A 224 -6.11 22.64 38.15
CA TRP A 224 -6.38 24.06 38.41
C TRP A 224 -5.77 24.99 37.35
N GLU A 225 -4.84 24.47 36.56
CA GLU A 225 -4.00 25.26 35.64
C GLU A 225 -3.92 24.55 34.28
N SER A 226 -4.07 25.32 33.19
CA SER A 226 -3.94 24.79 31.81
C SER A 226 -2.55 24.22 31.51
N GLY A 227 -1.49 24.84 32.04
CA GLY A 227 -0.11 24.38 31.86
C GLY A 227 0.09 22.96 32.40
N SER A 228 -0.40 22.70 33.61
CA SER A 228 -0.37 21.37 34.23
C SER A 228 -1.16 20.32 33.41
N TYR A 229 -2.29 20.72 32.83
CA TYR A 229 -3.07 19.84 31.94
C TYR A 229 -2.31 19.48 30.65
N PHE A 230 -1.78 20.46 29.93
CA PHE A 230 -1.03 20.20 28.69
C PHE A 230 0.28 19.45 28.96
N SER A 231 0.94 19.72 30.08
CA SER A 231 2.14 18.98 30.50
C SER A 231 1.83 17.51 30.73
N THR A 232 0.70 17.22 31.41
CA THR A 232 0.25 15.84 31.63
C THR A 232 -0.06 15.11 30.33
N ILE A 233 -0.70 15.79 29.36
CA ILE A 233 -0.96 15.23 28.03
C ILE A 233 0.35 14.95 27.29
N ALA A 234 1.26 15.92 27.26
CA ALA A 234 2.54 15.78 26.58
C ALA A 234 3.39 14.65 27.18
N GLU A 235 3.43 14.54 28.51
CA GLU A 235 4.06 13.40 29.21
C GLU A 235 3.42 12.07 28.83
N ALA A 236 2.09 11.99 28.84
CA ALA A 236 1.39 10.75 28.53
C ALA A 236 1.64 10.30 27.09
N ARG A 237 1.58 11.23 26.13
CA ARG A 237 1.85 10.95 24.71
C ARG A 237 3.31 10.60 24.45
N LEU A 238 4.26 11.29 25.09
CA LEU A 238 5.67 10.91 24.98
C LEU A 238 5.90 9.52 25.59
N ARG A 239 5.38 9.26 26.80
CA ARG A 239 5.46 7.91 27.41
C ARG A 239 4.81 6.85 26.55
N GLU A 240 3.78 7.21 25.80
CA GLU A 240 3.12 6.31 24.87
C GLU A 240 3.99 6.00 23.68
N ALA A 241 4.47 7.04 23.01
CA ALA A 241 5.37 6.90 21.87
C ALA A 241 6.70 6.21 22.25
N LEU A 242 7.13 6.30 23.52
CA LEU A 242 8.31 5.58 24.03
C LEU A 242 8.05 4.11 24.38
N LYS A 243 6.79 3.65 24.44
CA LYS A 243 6.45 2.22 24.64
C LYS A 243 6.33 1.47 23.33
N ASP A 244 6.03 2.18 22.27
CA ASP A 244 6.19 1.63 20.93
C ASP A 244 7.66 1.24 20.83
N GLU A 245 7.95 -0.02 20.46
CA GLU A 245 9.30 -0.34 19.99
C GLU A 245 9.60 0.66 18.87
N VAL A 246 10.87 1.05 18.69
CA VAL A 246 11.23 1.94 17.58
C VAL A 246 11.14 1.13 16.28
N ASP A 247 9.92 0.76 15.94
CA ASP A 247 9.41 0.36 14.67
C ASP A 247 9.67 1.60 13.79
N GLY A 248 10.74 1.56 12.99
CA GLY A 248 11.26 2.57 12.05
C GLY A 248 10.29 3.17 11.01
N ASN A 249 9.03 3.31 11.34
CA ASN A 249 8.25 4.44 10.92
C ASN A 249 8.92 5.68 11.50
N SER A 250 9.09 6.68 10.63
CA SER A 250 9.51 8.05 10.92
C SER A 250 9.82 8.33 12.40
N ILE A 251 11.09 8.58 12.74
CA ILE A 251 11.55 8.97 14.09
C ILE A 251 10.64 10.04 14.74
N PHE A 252 9.95 10.83 13.93
CA PHE A 252 8.92 11.80 14.29
C PHE A 252 7.66 11.22 14.97
N LYS A 253 7.41 9.91 14.99
CA LYS A 253 6.40 9.28 15.86
C LYS A 253 6.75 9.42 17.35
N ILE A 254 8.04 9.36 17.69
CA ILE A 254 8.55 9.57 19.06
C ILE A 254 8.98 11.02 19.27
N PHE A 255 9.67 11.55 18.26
CA PHE A 255 10.25 12.87 18.30
C PHE A 255 9.21 13.99 18.23
N GLY A 256 8.08 13.76 17.55
CA GLY A 256 6.94 14.68 17.55
C GLY A 256 6.34 14.91 18.95
N PRO A 257 5.97 13.87 19.71
CA PRO A 257 5.56 13.97 21.11
C PRO A 257 6.63 14.59 22.02
N TYR A 258 7.92 14.30 21.79
CA TYR A 258 9.03 14.91 22.53
C TYR A 258 9.11 16.42 22.28
N VAL A 259 9.01 16.84 21.02
CA VAL A 259 8.95 18.25 20.61
C VAL A 259 7.71 18.93 21.18
N PHE A 260 6.55 18.26 21.17
CA PHE A 260 5.34 18.78 21.80
C PHE A 260 5.55 19.03 23.31
N GLN A 261 6.20 18.11 24.01
CA GLN A 261 6.55 18.29 25.42
C GLN A 261 7.52 19.46 25.64
N ASP A 262 8.56 19.61 24.81
CA ASP A 262 9.47 20.76 24.88
C ASP A 262 8.72 22.09 24.66
N ILE A 263 7.83 22.15 23.67
CA ILE A 263 7.00 23.34 23.41
C ILE A 263 6.12 23.66 24.61
N VAL A 264 5.45 22.68 25.21
CA VAL A 264 4.60 22.90 26.39
C VAL A 264 5.42 23.43 27.57
N ASN A 265 6.62 22.90 27.79
CA ASN A 265 7.43 23.23 28.96
C ASN A 265 8.23 24.53 28.81
N ASN A 266 8.70 24.82 27.58
CA ASN A 266 9.72 25.84 27.35
C ASN A 266 9.25 27.01 26.46
N SER A 267 8.09 26.91 25.80
CA SER A 267 7.52 28.03 25.03
C SER A 267 6.59 28.90 25.89
N THR A 268 6.21 30.06 25.35
CA THR A 268 5.21 30.95 25.98
C THR A 268 3.79 30.72 25.44
N ILE A 269 3.60 29.68 24.60
CA ILE A 269 2.37 29.49 23.82
C ILE A 269 1.27 28.82 24.65
N PHE A 270 1.62 27.78 25.40
CA PHE A 270 0.72 27.15 26.36
C PHE A 270 0.73 27.97 27.66
N LYS A 271 0.12 29.16 27.62
CA LYS A 271 0.04 30.06 28.77
C LYS A 271 -0.71 29.37 29.91
N ALA A 272 -0.12 29.45 31.10
CA ALA A 272 -0.77 29.07 32.34
C ALA A 272 -1.96 30.00 32.64
N ILE A 273 -3.18 29.47 32.46
CA ILE A 273 -4.41 30.07 32.99
C ILE A 273 -4.69 29.33 34.30
N GLU A 274 -4.61 30.07 35.41
CA GLU A 274 -4.95 29.54 36.74
C GLU A 274 -6.42 29.79 37.05
N ASN A 275 -7.10 28.79 37.61
CA ASN A 275 -8.47 28.86 38.15
C ASN A 275 -9.57 29.16 37.11
N GLY A 276 -9.31 28.88 35.83
CA GLY A 276 -10.29 29.01 34.75
C GLY A 276 -10.65 30.46 34.39
N PRO A 277 -11.77 30.69 33.68
CA PRO A 277 -12.82 29.73 33.33
C PRO A 277 -12.41 28.76 32.21
N PHE A 278 -12.55 27.45 32.47
CA PHE A 278 -12.38 26.38 31.48
C PHE A 278 -13.74 25.97 30.94
N HIS A 279 -13.93 26.10 29.63
CA HIS A 279 -15.20 25.82 28.98
C HIS A 279 -15.50 24.31 28.92
N PHE A 280 -16.78 23.96 28.96
CA PHE A 280 -17.26 22.60 28.79
C PHE A 280 -17.21 22.20 27.31
N ASN A 281 -16.54 21.10 27.01
CA ASN A 281 -16.31 20.61 25.67
C ASN A 281 -16.59 19.11 25.56
N HIS A 282 -17.10 18.70 24.41
CA HIS A 282 -17.20 17.29 24.04
C HIS A 282 -15.96 16.93 23.21
N MET A 283 -14.96 16.32 23.84
CA MET A 283 -13.64 16.13 23.24
C MET A 283 -13.63 15.22 22.02
N ASP A 284 -14.58 14.27 21.93
CA ASP A 284 -14.73 13.34 20.80
C ASP A 284 -15.95 13.64 19.91
N MET A 285 -16.31 14.91 19.73
CA MET A 285 -17.48 15.23 18.89
C MET A 285 -17.12 15.29 17.41
N GLY A 286 -16.92 14.12 16.79
CA GLY A 286 -16.73 13.92 15.35
C GLY A 286 -17.99 13.41 14.64
N THR A 287 -17.90 13.17 13.32
CA THR A 287 -19.00 12.65 12.49
C THR A 287 -19.54 11.29 12.98
N GLN A 288 -18.72 10.51 13.68
CA GLN A 288 -19.09 9.24 14.30
C GLN A 288 -20.10 9.39 15.46
N ASN A 289 -20.13 10.55 16.14
CA ASN A 289 -20.92 10.77 17.35
C ASN A 289 -22.11 11.72 17.13
N ILE A 290 -22.42 12.04 15.87
CA ILE A 290 -23.53 12.92 15.46
C ILE A 290 -24.56 12.07 14.71
N VAL A 291 -25.74 11.86 15.28
CA VAL A 291 -26.84 11.13 14.63
C VAL A 291 -27.69 12.09 13.81
N VAL A 292 -27.94 11.75 12.54
CA VAL A 292 -28.72 12.58 11.60
C VAL A 292 -29.88 11.82 10.94
N ASP A 293 -30.88 12.56 10.49
CA ASP A 293 -31.91 12.07 9.58
C ASP A 293 -31.46 12.16 8.09
N GLU A 294 -32.34 11.74 7.17
CA GLU A 294 -32.09 11.77 5.72
C GLU A 294 -31.88 13.19 5.16
N ASP A 295 -32.28 14.23 5.89
CA ASP A 295 -32.14 15.64 5.52
C ASP A 295 -30.94 16.31 6.25
N PHE A 296 -30.08 15.52 6.89
CA PHE A 296 -28.93 15.97 7.70
C PHE A 296 -29.30 16.87 8.90
N ASN A 297 -30.51 16.73 9.45
CA ASN A 297 -30.85 17.36 10.73
C ASN A 297 -30.24 16.55 11.87
N PHE A 298 -29.58 17.22 12.81
CA PHE A 298 -28.97 16.58 13.96
C PHE A 298 -30.08 16.12 14.92
N LEU A 299 -30.21 14.80 15.07
CA LEU A 299 -31.18 14.16 15.96
C LEU A 299 -30.64 14.02 17.37
N ALA A 300 -29.34 13.71 17.51
CA ALA A 300 -28.66 13.57 18.79
C ALA A 300 -27.14 13.61 18.65
N ILE A 301 -26.47 14.13 19.67
CA ILE A 301 -25.07 13.89 19.97
C ILE A 301 -24.99 12.75 20.99
N ILE A 302 -24.17 11.75 20.72
CA ILE A 302 -24.02 10.54 21.52
C ILE A 302 -22.58 10.40 22.04
N ASP A 303 -22.37 9.46 22.96
CA ASP A 303 -21.07 9.12 23.55
C ASP A 303 -20.42 10.23 24.40
N TRP A 304 -21.10 10.57 25.50
CA TRP A 304 -20.73 11.70 26.36
C TRP A 304 -19.62 11.37 27.38
N GLU A 305 -19.00 10.20 27.28
CA GLU A 305 -17.99 9.74 28.26
C GLU A 305 -16.73 10.62 28.29
N PHE A 306 -16.39 11.29 27.19
CA PHE A 306 -15.19 12.13 27.07
C PHE A 306 -15.48 13.64 27.23
N ALA A 307 -16.68 13.99 27.67
CA ALA A 307 -17.03 15.37 27.93
C ALA A 307 -16.35 15.89 29.20
N GLN A 308 -15.80 17.10 29.14
CA GLN A 308 -15.00 17.69 30.22
C GLN A 308 -14.96 19.21 30.14
N SER A 309 -14.63 19.86 31.24
CA SER A 309 -14.11 21.23 31.18
C SER A 309 -12.66 21.21 30.69
N ALA A 310 -12.30 22.06 29.73
CA ALA A 310 -11.00 22.08 29.08
C ALA A 310 -10.46 23.52 28.83
N PRO A 311 -9.13 23.68 28.67
CA PRO A 311 -8.54 24.90 28.12
C PRO A 311 -9.09 25.21 26.73
N TRP A 312 -9.15 26.49 26.35
CA TRP A 312 -9.70 26.90 25.05
C TRP A 312 -8.87 26.40 23.88
N GLU A 313 -7.57 26.21 24.11
CA GLU A 313 -6.58 25.74 23.15
C GLU A 313 -6.78 24.28 22.70
N VAL A 314 -7.73 23.53 23.27
CA VAL A 314 -8.06 22.19 22.74
C VAL A 314 -8.94 22.25 21.48
N ASN A 315 -9.51 23.41 21.15
CA ASN A 315 -10.42 23.56 20.02
C ASN A 315 -9.65 23.62 18.69
N HIS A 316 -9.90 22.66 17.80
CA HIS A 316 -9.31 22.64 16.46
C HIS A 316 -10.31 22.15 15.40
N TYR A 317 -9.90 22.15 14.13
CA TYR A 317 -10.70 21.63 13.02
C TYR A 317 -10.87 20.10 13.15
N PRO A 318 -12.12 19.57 13.10
CA PRO A 318 -12.37 18.13 13.18
C PRO A 318 -12.10 17.43 11.85
N MET A 319 -12.09 16.09 11.87
CA MET A 319 -12.20 15.28 10.64
C MET A 319 -13.58 15.50 9.99
N PRO A 320 -13.68 15.50 8.64
CA PRO A 320 -12.64 15.15 7.65
C PRO A 320 -11.82 16.33 7.10
N PHE A 321 -11.85 17.52 7.72
CA PHE A 321 -11.14 18.71 7.24
C PHE A 321 -10.09 19.26 8.24
N PRO A 322 -9.20 18.41 8.79
CA PRO A 322 -8.20 18.86 9.75
C PRO A 322 -7.21 19.83 9.09
N LEU A 323 -6.52 20.65 9.89
CA LEU A 323 -5.47 21.54 9.41
C LEU A 323 -4.10 20.92 9.71
N VAL A 324 -3.67 19.99 8.85
CA VAL A 324 -2.41 19.23 9.01
C VAL A 324 -1.23 19.77 8.20
N PHE A 325 -1.49 20.70 7.27
CA PHE A 325 -0.48 21.31 6.42
C PHE A 325 -0.21 22.77 6.82
N SER A 326 0.98 23.27 6.48
CA SER A 326 1.25 24.71 6.53
C SER A 326 0.39 25.47 5.51
N GLU A 327 0.05 26.71 5.84
CA GLU A 327 -0.77 27.56 4.95
C GLU A 327 -0.12 27.71 3.57
N ALA A 328 1.21 27.86 3.51
CA ALA A 328 1.95 27.95 2.25
C ALA A 328 1.80 26.69 1.39
N LYS A 329 1.82 25.50 2.00
CA LYS A 329 1.62 24.24 1.27
C LYS A 329 0.18 24.07 0.81
N ILE A 330 -0.80 24.45 1.63
CA ILE A 330 -2.21 24.47 1.25
C ILE A 330 -2.41 25.35 0.02
N GLN A 331 -1.87 26.57 0.03
CA GLN A 331 -1.97 27.49 -1.11
C GLN A 331 -1.25 26.95 -2.35
N LYS A 332 -0.12 26.26 -2.19
CA LYS A 332 0.58 25.60 -3.30
C LYS A 332 -0.29 24.51 -3.94
N ILE A 333 -0.90 23.64 -3.15
CA ILE A 333 -1.76 22.56 -3.66
C ILE A 333 -3.04 23.13 -4.29
N VAL A 334 -3.66 24.12 -3.66
CA VAL A 334 -4.87 24.78 -4.20
C VAL A 334 -4.54 25.60 -5.45
N GLY A 335 -3.33 26.12 -5.59
CA GLY A 335 -2.88 26.88 -6.76
C GLY A 335 -2.47 26.02 -7.96
N ASP A 336 -2.39 24.69 -7.79
CA ASP A 336 -1.92 23.73 -8.79
C ASP A 336 -3.07 22.76 -9.17
N PRO A 337 -3.82 23.01 -10.26
CA PRO A 337 -4.92 22.16 -10.70
C PRO A 337 -4.48 20.74 -11.12
N ASP A 338 -3.21 20.55 -11.44
CA ASP A 338 -2.67 19.25 -11.87
C ASP A 338 -2.24 18.38 -10.66
N SER A 339 -2.24 18.95 -9.44
CA SER A 339 -2.00 18.20 -8.22
C SER A 339 -3.13 17.22 -7.92
N ILE A 340 -2.79 15.94 -7.69
CA ILE A 340 -3.75 14.89 -7.32
C ILE A 340 -4.55 15.26 -6.05
N ALA A 341 -3.96 16.06 -5.15
CA ALA A 341 -4.60 16.50 -3.91
C ALA A 341 -5.44 17.79 -4.07
N HIS A 342 -5.38 18.47 -5.23
CA HIS A 342 -5.99 19.79 -5.47
C HIS A 342 -7.44 19.85 -5.02
N ASP A 343 -8.26 18.95 -5.58
CA ASP A 343 -9.69 18.93 -5.38
C ASP A 343 -10.08 18.62 -3.93
N ASN A 344 -9.37 17.69 -3.28
CA ASN A 344 -9.62 17.33 -1.89
C ASN A 344 -9.25 18.48 -0.94
N VAL A 345 -8.02 19.01 -1.05
CA VAL A 345 -7.54 20.12 -0.20
C VAL A 345 -8.40 21.37 -0.40
N ARG A 346 -8.82 21.66 -1.64
CA ARG A 346 -9.73 22.77 -1.93
C ARG A 346 -11.09 22.62 -1.23
N ARG A 347 -11.70 21.42 -1.23
CA ARG A 347 -12.97 21.18 -0.51
C ARG A 347 -12.80 21.31 1.00
N GLN A 348 -11.68 20.83 1.56
CA GLN A 348 -11.37 21.02 2.98
C GLN A 348 -11.19 22.50 3.34
N VAL A 349 -10.53 23.31 2.50
CA VAL A 349 -10.40 24.77 2.71
C VAL A 349 -11.77 25.43 2.75
N VAL A 350 -12.69 25.05 1.85
CA VAL A 350 -14.08 25.56 1.86
C VAL A 350 -14.77 25.18 3.18
N ALA A 351 -14.66 23.93 3.62
CA ALA A 351 -15.25 23.48 4.88
C ALA A 351 -14.68 24.23 6.10
N ARG A 352 -13.36 24.42 6.18
CA ARG A 352 -12.70 25.19 7.26
C ARG A 352 -13.16 26.64 7.31
N ASN A 353 -13.21 27.32 6.17
CA ASN A 353 -13.70 28.69 6.08
C ASN A 353 -15.15 28.80 6.54
N LEU A 354 -15.98 27.83 6.14
CA LEU A 354 -17.37 27.77 6.56
C LEU A 354 -17.50 27.51 8.06
N TYR A 355 -16.68 26.62 8.61
CA TYR A 355 -16.63 26.29 10.04
C TYR A 355 -16.33 27.53 10.89
N VAL A 356 -15.29 28.30 10.54
CA VAL A 356 -14.96 29.57 11.19
C VAL A 356 -16.12 30.56 11.08
N GLN A 357 -16.69 30.72 9.89
CA GLN A 357 -17.80 31.64 9.67
C GLN A 357 -19.04 31.28 10.50
N LYS A 358 -19.37 29.99 10.60
CA LYS A 358 -20.54 29.50 11.32
C LYS A 358 -20.36 29.54 12.83
N PHE A 359 -19.15 29.29 13.34
CA PHE A 359 -18.83 29.59 14.74
C PHE A 359 -19.04 31.07 15.07
N ALA A 360 -18.49 31.97 14.26
CA ALA A 360 -18.66 33.41 14.49
C ALA A 360 -20.15 33.83 14.50
N ASN A 361 -20.98 33.16 13.68
CA ASN A 361 -22.43 33.37 13.69
C ASN A 361 -23.10 32.82 14.96
N ALA A 362 -22.71 31.62 15.40
CA ALA A 362 -23.23 30.98 16.60
C ALA A 362 -22.90 31.80 17.86
N GLU A 363 -21.65 32.22 18.02
CA GLU A 363 -21.18 33.03 19.15
C GLU A 363 -21.91 34.37 19.22
N ARG A 364 -22.07 35.08 18.09
CA ARG A 364 -22.90 36.30 18.02
C ARG A 364 -24.36 36.04 18.36
N ALA A 365 -24.90 34.88 17.96
CA ALA A 365 -26.28 34.54 18.28
C ALA A 365 -26.46 34.27 19.79
N LEU A 366 -25.46 33.67 20.45
CA LEU A 366 -25.43 33.46 21.90
C LEU A 366 -25.26 34.78 22.66
N GLU A 367 -24.37 35.66 22.22
CA GLU A 367 -24.20 37.00 22.79
C GLU A 367 -25.50 37.79 22.78
N ARG A 368 -26.25 37.78 21.65
CA ARG A 368 -27.58 38.41 21.56
C ARG A 368 -28.61 37.81 22.51
N ARG A 369 -28.45 36.55 22.92
CA ARG A 369 -29.29 35.86 23.91
C ARG A 369 -28.78 36.06 25.35
N GLY A 370 -27.73 36.87 25.56
CA GLY A 370 -27.13 37.13 26.87
C GLY A 370 -26.25 35.99 27.40
N ARG A 371 -25.80 35.08 26.52
CA ARG A 371 -24.92 33.94 26.86
C ARG A 371 -23.53 34.15 26.26
N THR A 372 -22.83 35.18 26.71
CA THR A 372 -21.49 35.53 26.19
C THR A 372 -20.44 34.51 26.65
N LEU A 373 -19.55 34.12 25.74
CA LEU A 373 -18.41 33.26 26.07
C LEU A 373 -17.25 34.10 26.67
N PRO A 374 -16.51 33.58 27.66
CA PRO A 374 -15.33 34.26 28.21
C PRO A 374 -14.19 34.45 27.20
N GLU A 375 -14.09 33.55 26.23
CA GLU A 375 -13.18 33.56 25.08
C GLU A 375 -13.94 32.98 23.88
N THR A 376 -13.50 33.24 22.66
CA THR A 376 -14.16 32.75 21.43
C THR A 376 -13.42 31.56 20.85
N ILE A 377 -14.16 30.55 20.40
CA ILE A 377 -13.61 29.41 19.66
C ILE A 377 -12.96 29.93 18.36
N VAL A 378 -13.59 30.90 17.68
CA VAL A 378 -13.01 31.54 16.49
C VAL A 378 -11.64 32.18 16.77
N GLY A 379 -11.49 32.83 17.93
CA GLY A 379 -10.24 33.48 18.33
C GLY A 379 -9.10 32.50 18.58
N VAL A 380 -9.41 31.25 18.91
CA VAL A 380 -8.40 30.22 19.24
C VAL A 380 -8.18 29.19 18.13
N LEU A 381 -9.14 28.93 17.23
CA LEU A 381 -9.06 27.87 16.20
C LEU A 381 -7.79 27.93 15.35
N ASP A 382 -7.40 29.12 14.90
CA ASP A 382 -6.18 29.33 14.10
C ASP A 382 -4.96 29.76 14.94
N GLY A 383 -5.13 29.82 16.27
CA GLY A 383 -4.07 30.14 17.22
C GLY A 383 -2.98 29.06 17.26
N ALA A 384 -1.73 29.49 17.51
CA ALA A 384 -0.57 28.58 17.52
C ALA A 384 -0.76 27.41 18.51
N ALA A 385 -1.26 27.67 19.72
CA ALA A 385 -1.48 26.63 20.73
C ALA A 385 -2.46 25.55 20.26
N SER A 386 -3.61 25.96 19.71
CA SER A 386 -4.64 25.03 19.21
C SER A 386 -4.17 24.23 18.02
N ARG A 387 -3.41 24.86 17.11
CA ARG A 387 -2.83 24.16 15.97
C ARG A 387 -1.75 23.17 16.39
N ILE A 388 -0.90 23.52 17.35
CA ILE A 388 0.11 22.61 17.89
C ILE A 388 -0.54 21.43 18.61
N TYR A 389 -1.57 21.68 19.43
CA TYR A 389 -2.36 20.63 20.08
C TYR A 389 -3.03 19.71 19.04
N ALA A 390 -3.60 20.29 17.98
CA ALA A 390 -4.22 19.53 16.89
C ALA A 390 -3.22 18.65 16.14
N LEU A 391 -2.05 19.18 15.80
CA LEU A 391 -1.00 18.42 15.12
C LEU A 391 -0.50 17.28 15.99
N SER A 392 -0.30 17.53 17.29
CA SER A 392 0.15 16.49 18.21
C SER A 392 -0.89 15.39 18.43
N GLU A 393 -2.19 15.67 18.24
CA GLU A 393 -3.27 14.65 18.27
C GLU A 393 -3.29 13.78 17.00
N LYS A 394 -2.51 14.14 15.97
CA LYS A 394 -2.48 13.44 14.68
C LYS A 394 -1.17 12.73 14.39
N ILE A 395 -0.12 13.00 15.17
CA ILE A 395 1.13 12.24 15.09
C ILE A 395 0.85 10.80 15.52
N GLY A 396 1.27 9.84 14.68
CA GLY A 396 0.95 8.42 14.85
C GLY A 396 -0.43 8.00 14.34
N VAL A 397 -1.32 8.95 13.99
CA VAL A 397 -2.64 8.67 13.39
C VAL A 397 -2.61 8.79 11.86
N PHE A 398 -1.90 9.78 11.31
CA PHE A 398 -1.66 9.91 9.87
C PHE A 398 -0.25 9.44 9.53
N GLU A 399 -0.12 8.17 9.15
CA GLU A 399 1.17 7.59 8.80
C GLU A 399 1.81 8.29 7.59
N GLY A 400 3.09 8.63 7.72
CA GLY A 400 3.88 9.31 6.69
C GLY A 400 3.82 10.84 6.72
N MET A 401 3.11 11.44 7.69
CA MET A 401 2.99 12.89 7.85
C MET A 401 3.67 13.44 9.12
N GLU A 402 4.27 12.59 9.94
CA GLU A 402 4.75 12.94 11.28
C GLU A 402 5.88 13.97 11.25
N GLU A 403 6.80 13.86 10.29
CA GLU A 403 7.88 14.82 10.09
C GLU A 403 7.33 16.21 9.78
N GLU A 404 6.41 16.29 8.82
CA GLU A 404 5.82 17.56 8.42
C GLU A 404 5.04 18.21 9.57
N MET A 405 4.24 17.43 10.30
CA MET A 405 3.49 17.91 11.45
C MET A 405 4.43 18.41 12.54
N THR A 406 5.55 17.72 12.78
CA THR A 406 6.56 18.13 13.77
C THR A 406 7.27 19.42 13.37
N HIS A 407 7.64 19.56 12.10
CA HIS A 407 8.18 20.81 11.55
C HIS A 407 7.21 21.97 11.69
N GLU A 408 5.93 21.75 11.41
CA GLU A 408 4.90 22.79 11.55
C GLU A 408 4.69 23.19 13.02
N MET A 409 4.74 22.25 13.97
CA MET A 409 4.68 22.57 15.40
C MET A 409 5.82 23.50 15.82
N VAL A 410 7.05 23.22 15.42
CA VAL A 410 8.22 24.07 15.72
C VAL A 410 8.11 25.44 15.06
N ARG A 411 7.66 25.48 13.81
CA ARG A 411 7.43 26.75 13.10
C ARG A 411 6.38 27.61 13.81
N LEU A 412 5.27 27.01 14.24
CA LEU A 412 4.23 27.68 15.02
C LEU A 412 4.75 28.10 16.40
N ALA A 413 5.63 27.30 17.00
CA ALA A 413 6.11 27.52 18.34
C ALA A 413 7.13 28.65 18.47
N TYR A 414 8.08 28.68 17.53
CA TYR A 414 9.27 29.52 17.65
C TYR A 414 9.48 30.43 16.42
N GLY A 415 8.70 30.26 15.35
CA GLY A 415 8.87 31.02 14.12
C GLY A 415 10.08 30.60 13.28
N PHE A 416 10.68 29.44 13.58
CA PHE A 416 11.91 28.97 12.94
C PHE A 416 11.75 28.74 11.44
N ASP A 417 12.78 29.11 10.69
CA ASP A 417 12.95 28.68 9.31
C ASP A 417 13.50 27.24 9.22
N THR A 418 13.72 26.73 8.00
CA THR A 418 14.19 25.35 7.78
C THR A 418 15.54 25.07 8.44
N GLU A 419 16.46 26.04 8.48
CA GLU A 419 17.80 25.82 9.05
C GLU A 419 17.76 25.88 10.58
N GLU A 420 16.98 26.80 11.13
CA GLU A 420 16.74 26.92 12.58
C GLU A 420 16.00 25.70 13.13
N ALA A 421 14.97 25.21 12.42
CA ALA A 421 14.26 23.99 12.76
C ALA A 421 15.21 22.78 12.78
N ARG A 422 16.10 22.66 11.77
CA ARG A 422 17.12 21.59 11.76
C ARG A 422 18.06 21.67 12.96
N LYS A 423 18.52 22.87 13.35
CA LYS A 423 19.37 23.06 14.54
C LYS A 423 18.63 22.68 15.82
N TYR A 424 17.36 23.08 15.92
CA TYR A 424 16.49 22.71 17.03
C TYR A 424 16.31 21.20 17.12
N PHE A 425 16.05 20.52 15.99
CA PHE A 425 15.90 19.08 15.98
C PHE A 425 17.18 18.33 16.36
N ASN A 426 18.33 18.72 15.81
CA ASN A 426 19.61 18.13 16.22
C ASN A 426 19.89 18.31 17.73
N LYS A 427 19.47 19.44 18.31
CA LYS A 427 19.59 19.69 19.76
C LYS A 427 18.67 18.75 20.54
N MET A 428 17.41 18.65 20.16
CA MET A 428 16.42 17.79 20.82
C MET A 428 16.81 16.31 20.72
N GLU A 429 17.33 15.86 19.58
CA GLU A 429 17.83 14.49 19.37
C GLU A 429 19.01 14.20 20.30
N ALA A 430 19.99 15.10 20.40
CA ALA A 430 21.12 14.95 21.32
C ALA A 430 20.71 14.96 22.81
N GLU A 431 19.69 15.73 23.18
CA GLU A 431 19.13 15.72 24.54
C GLU A 431 18.38 14.42 24.83
N MET A 432 17.66 13.88 23.84
CA MET A 432 16.97 12.59 23.93
C MET A 432 17.98 11.43 24.07
N GLU A 433 19.07 11.43 23.28
CA GLU A 433 20.17 10.49 23.43
C GLU A 433 20.80 10.58 24.83
N GLY A 434 21.05 11.80 25.32
CA GLY A 434 21.59 12.06 26.66
C GLY A 434 20.74 11.51 27.81
N HIS A 435 19.42 11.40 27.64
CA HIS A 435 18.52 10.77 28.59
C HIS A 435 18.57 9.22 28.56
N THR A 436 18.84 8.61 27.41
CA THR A 436 19.14 7.17 27.28
C THR A 436 20.50 6.75 27.86
N TYR A 437 21.50 7.65 27.89
CA TYR A 437 22.84 7.39 28.45
C TYR A 437 22.88 7.19 29.97
N LEU A 438 21.81 7.51 30.73
CA LEU A 438 21.75 7.33 32.19
C LEU A 438 21.23 5.96 32.65
N LEU A 439 20.75 5.10 31.74
CA LEU A 439 20.17 3.79 32.10
C LEU A 439 20.92 2.57 31.56
N GLY A 440 21.98 2.72 30.78
CA GLY A 440 22.66 1.54 30.25
C GLY A 440 24.03 1.76 29.64
N ILE A 441 25.07 1.89 30.46
CA ILE A 441 26.43 1.52 30.04
C ILE A 441 27.18 0.87 31.21
N ASN A 442 27.52 -0.41 31.06
CA ASN A 442 28.85 -0.88 31.43
C ASN A 442 29.22 -2.19 30.72
N HIS A 443 29.83 -2.07 29.54
CA HIS A 443 31.05 -2.79 29.09
C HIS A 443 31.06 -2.79 27.57
N TYR A 444 31.98 -2.06 26.94
CA TYR A 444 32.76 -2.50 25.76
C TYR A 444 33.66 -1.34 25.31
N ILE A 445 34.85 -1.26 25.89
CA ILE A 445 36.01 -0.69 25.18
C ILE A 445 37.17 -1.62 25.48
N MET A 446 37.67 -2.28 24.43
CA MET A 446 39.06 -2.70 24.18
C MET A 446 39.05 -3.98 23.34
N ALA A 447 39.10 -3.84 22.01
CA ALA A 447 39.88 -4.71 21.13
C ALA A 447 39.70 -4.31 19.66
N THR A 448 40.32 -3.20 19.27
CA THR A 448 40.77 -3.02 17.88
C THR A 448 42.28 -2.82 17.94
N LEU A 449 43.03 -3.78 17.41
CA LEU A 449 44.24 -3.62 16.57
C LEU A 449 45.06 -4.92 16.55
N GLN A 450 45.07 -5.58 15.38
CA GLN A 450 45.98 -6.61 14.84
C GLN A 450 45.11 -7.64 14.11
N VAL A 451 45.12 -7.84 12.79
CA VAL A 451 46.27 -7.92 11.88
C VAL A 451 45.79 -7.60 10.46
N TYR A 452 46.33 -6.54 9.89
CA TYR A 452 46.40 -6.32 8.45
C TYR A 452 47.82 -6.73 8.05
N LEU A 453 48.03 -7.97 7.60
CA LEU A 453 49.14 -8.38 6.72
C LEU A 453 49.03 -9.85 6.32
N LEU A 454 48.38 -10.11 5.18
CA LEU A 454 48.79 -11.09 4.15
C LEU A 454 47.73 -11.11 3.05
N THR A 455 47.83 -10.14 2.14
CA THR A 455 47.20 -10.23 0.83
C THR A 455 48.13 -10.99 -0.13
N VAL A 456 47.48 -11.67 -1.07
CA VAL A 456 47.94 -12.07 -2.42
C VAL A 456 48.57 -13.46 -2.55
N LEU A 457 47.79 -14.40 -3.11
CA LEU A 457 47.99 -14.96 -4.46
C LEU A 457 46.80 -15.80 -4.94
N ALA A 458 46.04 -15.21 -5.88
CA ALA A 458 45.23 -15.78 -6.96
C ALA A 458 44.60 -17.19 -6.84
N GLN A 459 43.27 -17.21 -6.78
CA GLN A 459 42.46 -18.00 -7.71
C GLN A 459 41.22 -17.19 -8.13
N LEU A 460 41.16 -16.78 -9.39
CA LEU A 460 39.90 -16.44 -10.07
C LEU A 460 39.18 -17.76 -10.36
N ALA A 461 38.19 -18.09 -9.54
CA ALA A 461 37.14 -19.06 -9.82
C ALA A 461 35.83 -18.48 -9.26
N ALA A 462 34.78 -18.56 -10.07
CA ALA A 462 33.55 -17.79 -9.99
C ALA A 462 32.73 -17.98 -8.69
N SER A 463 32.00 -16.92 -8.32
CA SER A 463 30.85 -16.92 -7.41
C SER A 463 29.91 -18.08 -7.75
N THR A 464 29.52 -18.92 -6.79
CA THR A 464 28.46 -19.90 -7.07
C THR A 464 27.54 -20.13 -5.88
N THR A 465 26.55 -19.25 -5.76
CA THR A 465 25.23 -19.69 -5.33
C THR A 465 24.78 -20.81 -6.28
N VAL A 466 23.97 -21.76 -5.80
CA VAL A 466 23.59 -22.91 -6.64
C VAL A 466 22.67 -22.46 -7.75
N ARG A 467 23.08 -22.79 -8.97
CA ARG A 467 22.37 -22.49 -10.20
C ARG A 467 21.50 -23.67 -10.61
N SER A 468 20.19 -23.47 -10.65
CA SER A 468 19.26 -24.46 -11.19
C SER A 468 19.36 -24.51 -12.72
N SER A 469 19.29 -25.71 -13.32
CA SER A 469 19.36 -25.86 -14.78
C SER A 469 18.10 -25.39 -15.51
N THR A 470 17.00 -25.19 -14.77
CA THR A 470 15.70 -24.68 -15.24
C THR A 470 15.18 -23.62 -14.26
N PRO A 471 14.23 -22.76 -14.66
CA PRO A 471 13.61 -21.80 -13.75
C PRO A 471 12.97 -22.53 -12.56
N PRO A 472 13.11 -22.03 -11.32
CA PRO A 472 12.50 -22.68 -10.17
C PRO A 472 10.97 -22.68 -10.22
N LEU A 473 10.39 -23.77 -9.73
CA LEU A 473 8.95 -23.91 -9.52
C LEU A 473 8.70 -23.99 -8.02
N GLY A 474 7.80 -23.16 -7.51
CA GLY A 474 7.59 -23.08 -6.07
C GLY A 474 6.30 -22.39 -5.67
N TRP A 475 6.23 -22.04 -4.40
CA TRP A 475 5.15 -21.32 -3.77
C TRP A 475 5.74 -20.32 -2.77
N ASN A 476 5.14 -19.14 -2.69
CA ASN A 476 5.55 -18.08 -1.78
C ASN A 476 4.32 -17.54 -1.04
N SER A 477 4.47 -17.23 0.24
CA SER A 477 3.37 -16.79 1.11
C SER A 477 2.83 -15.39 0.79
N TYR A 478 3.60 -14.50 0.16
CA TYR A 478 3.29 -13.07 0.08
C TYR A 478 1.93 -12.77 -0.57
N ASN A 479 1.65 -13.27 -1.78
CA ASN A 479 0.44 -12.89 -2.52
C ASN A 479 -0.89 -13.19 -1.80
N ALA A 480 -0.95 -14.25 -0.98
CA ALA A 480 -2.17 -14.64 -0.27
C ALA A 480 -2.20 -14.22 1.21
N TYR A 481 -1.04 -13.88 1.78
CA TYR A 481 -0.87 -13.67 3.23
C TYR A 481 -0.11 -12.37 3.60
N ASN A 482 0.38 -11.61 2.61
CA ASN A 482 1.27 -10.45 2.77
C ASN A 482 2.44 -10.78 3.73
N CYS A 483 2.87 -9.83 4.56
CA CYS A 483 3.87 -10.04 5.60
C CYS A 483 3.31 -10.66 6.89
N ASN A 484 2.34 -11.58 6.79
CA ASN A 484 1.77 -12.28 7.94
C ASN A 484 1.75 -13.83 7.78
N PRO A 485 2.90 -14.47 7.46
CA PRO A 485 2.99 -15.92 7.50
C PRO A 485 2.98 -16.43 8.96
N THR A 486 2.35 -17.58 9.17
CA THR A 486 2.42 -18.34 10.43
C THR A 486 2.85 -19.78 10.14
N GLU A 487 3.35 -20.49 11.15
CA GLU A 487 3.79 -21.87 10.99
C GLU A 487 2.67 -22.77 10.45
N ASP A 488 1.44 -22.60 10.92
CA ASP A 488 0.28 -23.35 10.43
C ASP A 488 0.00 -23.04 8.96
N VAL A 489 0.07 -21.77 8.55
CA VAL A 489 -0.09 -21.38 7.14
C VAL A 489 0.97 -22.05 6.27
N MET A 490 2.22 -22.02 6.69
CA MET A 490 3.33 -22.63 5.94
C MET A 490 3.16 -24.15 5.83
N LYS A 491 2.87 -24.82 6.95
CA LYS A 491 2.67 -26.29 6.98
C LYS A 491 1.47 -26.72 6.14
N GLN A 492 0.35 -26.01 6.22
CA GLN A 492 -0.85 -26.33 5.44
C GLN A 492 -0.63 -26.19 3.93
N ASN A 493 0.02 -25.11 3.49
CA ASN A 493 0.29 -24.92 2.06
C ASN A 493 1.32 -25.93 1.53
N ALA A 494 2.37 -26.23 2.30
CA ALA A 494 3.35 -27.26 1.97
C ALA A 494 2.70 -28.65 1.81
N GLN A 495 1.88 -29.06 2.77
CA GLN A 495 1.10 -30.30 2.67
C GLN A 495 0.15 -30.26 1.46
N GLY A 496 -0.49 -29.12 1.22
CA GLY A 496 -1.36 -28.89 0.06
C GLY A 496 -0.64 -29.13 -1.27
N LEU A 497 0.60 -28.67 -1.42
CA LEU A 497 1.40 -28.91 -2.64
C LEU A 497 1.65 -30.40 -2.86
N VAL A 498 1.91 -31.15 -1.80
CA VAL A 498 2.10 -32.61 -1.87
C VAL A 498 0.79 -33.32 -2.16
N SER A 499 -0.29 -33.00 -1.43
CA SER A 499 -1.58 -33.70 -1.56
C SER A 499 -2.29 -33.40 -2.88
N SER A 500 -2.12 -32.21 -3.44
CA SER A 500 -2.62 -31.84 -4.77
C SER A 500 -1.81 -32.47 -5.90
N GLY A 501 -0.59 -32.94 -5.62
CA GLY A 501 0.33 -33.48 -6.61
C GLY A 501 1.18 -32.43 -7.35
N LEU A 502 1.05 -31.14 -6.99
CA LEU A 502 1.88 -30.07 -7.56
C LEU A 502 3.38 -30.29 -7.31
N SER A 503 3.77 -30.81 -6.15
CA SER A 503 5.18 -31.12 -5.88
C SER A 503 5.76 -32.15 -6.85
N LYS A 504 4.96 -33.10 -7.34
CA LYS A 504 5.38 -34.09 -8.35
C LYS A 504 5.56 -33.47 -9.74
N LEU A 505 4.99 -32.30 -9.97
CA LEU A 505 5.18 -31.50 -11.19
C LEU A 505 6.39 -30.56 -11.08
N GLY A 506 7.07 -30.55 -9.92
CA GLY A 506 8.29 -29.78 -9.68
C GLY A 506 8.12 -28.56 -8.78
N TYR A 507 6.90 -28.22 -8.35
CA TYR A 507 6.66 -27.12 -7.39
C TYR A 507 7.17 -27.50 -5.99
N THR A 508 8.47 -27.32 -5.76
CA THR A 508 9.15 -27.84 -4.57
C THR A 508 9.67 -26.78 -3.62
N TYR A 509 9.92 -25.54 -4.10
CA TYR A 509 10.37 -24.45 -3.23
C TYR A 509 9.19 -23.84 -2.48
N VAL A 510 9.27 -23.78 -1.15
CA VAL A 510 8.25 -23.16 -0.28
C VAL A 510 8.91 -22.05 0.52
N THR A 511 8.67 -20.81 0.11
CA THR A 511 9.33 -19.63 0.69
C THR A 511 8.44 -18.96 1.71
N THR A 512 8.94 -18.84 2.95
CA THR A 512 8.35 -17.95 3.96
C THR A 512 8.80 -16.53 3.66
N ASP A 513 7.91 -15.70 3.12
CA ASP A 513 8.20 -14.30 2.79
C ASP A 513 8.19 -13.40 4.05
N CYS A 514 8.24 -12.07 3.87
CA CYS A 514 8.33 -11.08 4.95
C CYS A 514 7.43 -11.35 6.17
N GLY A 515 7.86 -10.87 7.34
CA GLY A 515 7.06 -10.91 8.56
C GLY A 515 7.22 -12.16 9.43
N TRP A 516 8.15 -13.07 9.09
CA TRP A 516 8.45 -14.27 9.87
C TRP A 516 9.38 -14.03 11.06
N ALA A 517 10.26 -13.04 10.95
CA ALA A 517 11.30 -12.78 11.93
C ALA A 517 10.75 -11.96 13.11
N SER A 518 11.38 -12.15 14.27
CA SER A 518 11.21 -11.30 15.45
C SER A 518 11.81 -9.92 15.21
N SER A 519 11.27 -8.89 15.88
CA SER A 519 11.88 -7.55 15.92
C SER A 519 13.27 -7.54 16.58
N SER A 520 13.61 -8.58 17.34
CA SER A 520 14.88 -8.69 18.06
C SER A 520 15.84 -9.71 17.44
N ARG A 521 17.13 -9.35 17.41
CA ARG A 521 18.25 -10.29 17.18
C ARG A 521 18.68 -10.92 18.51
N ASP A 522 19.34 -12.08 18.45
CA ASP A 522 19.93 -12.68 19.65
C ASP A 522 21.21 -11.96 20.13
N GLN A 523 21.81 -12.46 21.21
CA GLN A 523 23.04 -11.88 21.78
C GLN A 523 24.26 -11.94 20.84
N GLN A 524 24.22 -12.77 19.80
CA GLN A 524 25.26 -12.88 18.77
C GLN A 524 24.92 -12.03 17.54
N GLY A 525 23.79 -11.32 17.56
CA GLY A 525 23.32 -10.51 16.44
C GLY A 525 22.62 -11.31 15.34
N ARG A 526 22.20 -12.57 15.57
CA ARG A 526 21.48 -13.38 14.58
C ARG A 526 20.00 -13.08 14.56
N LEU A 527 19.40 -13.08 13.36
CA LEU A 527 17.94 -13.05 13.20
C LEU A 527 17.28 -14.19 13.97
N GLN A 528 16.16 -13.90 14.63
CA GLN A 528 15.35 -14.88 15.35
C GLN A 528 13.98 -15.01 14.71
N TRP A 529 13.39 -16.20 14.76
CA TRP A 529 12.00 -16.41 14.35
C TRP A 529 11.04 -15.89 15.42
N ASP A 530 9.94 -15.27 15.01
CA ASP A 530 8.88 -14.88 15.93
C ASP A 530 8.17 -16.13 16.48
N THR A 531 8.46 -16.49 17.72
CA THR A 531 7.89 -17.68 18.38
C THR A 531 6.38 -17.60 18.61
N SER A 532 5.77 -16.42 18.54
CA SER A 532 4.31 -16.28 18.60
C SER A 532 3.64 -16.76 17.29
N LYS A 533 4.32 -16.56 16.15
CA LYS A 533 3.88 -17.01 14.81
C LYS A 533 4.40 -18.41 14.47
N PHE A 534 5.56 -18.78 15.03
CA PHE A 534 6.27 -20.04 14.80
C PHE A 534 6.62 -20.77 16.10
N PRO A 535 5.62 -21.31 16.82
CA PRO A 535 5.78 -21.81 18.18
C PRO A 535 6.59 -23.12 18.30
N SER A 536 6.82 -23.86 17.21
CA SER A 536 7.55 -25.14 17.28
C SER A 536 9.07 -25.00 17.36
N GLY A 537 9.63 -23.79 17.24
CA GLY A 537 11.09 -23.55 17.28
C GLY A 537 11.64 -22.73 16.10
N GLY A 538 10.78 -22.30 15.17
CA GLY A 538 11.14 -21.40 14.07
C GLY A 538 11.66 -22.11 12.84
N GLY A 539 12.77 -21.61 12.29
CA GLY A 539 13.27 -21.98 10.97
C GLY A 539 13.77 -23.41 10.87
N THR A 540 14.40 -23.95 11.92
CA THR A 540 14.94 -25.32 11.90
C THR A 540 13.81 -26.34 11.77
N GLU A 541 12.80 -26.24 12.64
CA GLU A 541 11.68 -27.17 12.66
C GLU A 541 10.80 -27.02 11.43
N LEU A 542 10.64 -25.80 10.91
CA LEU A 542 9.96 -25.58 9.66
C LEU A 542 10.75 -26.18 8.49
N GLY A 543 12.07 -25.98 8.45
CA GLY A 543 12.97 -26.56 7.45
C GLY A 543 12.91 -28.09 7.44
N ASP A 544 13.07 -28.72 8.61
CA ASP A 544 12.95 -30.17 8.79
C ASP A 544 11.58 -30.69 8.33
N PHE A 545 10.50 -29.95 8.63
CA PHE A 545 9.16 -30.29 8.16
C PHE A 545 9.05 -30.25 6.64
N MET A 546 9.56 -29.18 6.00
CA MET A 546 9.57 -29.06 4.53
C MET A 546 10.37 -30.20 3.89
N HIS A 547 11.56 -30.50 4.41
CA HIS A 547 12.41 -31.59 3.91
C HIS A 547 11.76 -32.96 4.13
N GLY A 548 11.06 -33.17 5.24
CA GLY A 548 10.29 -34.38 5.52
C GLY A 548 9.16 -34.65 4.51
N LEU A 549 8.65 -33.59 3.88
CA LEU A 549 7.68 -33.66 2.78
C LEU A 549 8.34 -33.82 1.40
N GLY A 550 9.68 -33.80 1.33
CA GLY A 550 10.45 -33.78 0.08
C GLY A 550 10.43 -32.42 -0.63
N LEU A 551 10.08 -31.35 0.08
CA LEU A 551 10.08 -29.97 -0.40
C LEU A 551 11.40 -29.26 -0.03
N LYS A 552 11.58 -28.05 -0.53
CA LYS A 552 12.73 -27.18 -0.34
C LYS A 552 12.31 -25.95 0.47
N PHE A 553 13.10 -25.60 1.48
CA PHE A 553 12.76 -24.53 2.42
C PHE A 553 13.34 -23.19 1.96
N GLY A 554 12.48 -22.21 1.69
CA GLY A 554 12.88 -20.85 1.34
C GLY A 554 12.69 -19.87 2.49
N VAL A 555 13.65 -18.96 2.63
CA VAL A 555 13.65 -17.87 3.62
C VAL A 555 13.70 -16.53 2.89
N TYR A 556 13.22 -15.48 3.55
CA TYR A 556 13.24 -14.10 3.06
C TYR A 556 14.06 -13.20 4.00
N SER A 557 14.86 -12.31 3.43
CA SER A 557 15.46 -11.16 4.13
C SER A 557 15.63 -10.00 3.15
N GLY A 558 16.25 -8.90 3.58
CA GLY A 558 16.54 -7.73 2.73
C GLY A 558 17.98 -7.22 2.88
N GLY A 559 18.43 -6.51 1.85
CA GLY A 559 19.67 -5.73 1.81
C GLY A 559 19.49 -4.32 2.35
N GLY A 560 18.61 -4.12 3.33
CA GLY A 560 18.44 -2.83 4.01
C GLY A 560 18.37 -3.01 5.52
N TYR A 561 18.04 -1.92 6.21
CA TYR A 561 17.96 -1.92 7.68
C TYR A 561 16.83 -2.84 8.20
N TYR A 562 15.68 -2.82 7.53
CA TYR A 562 14.50 -3.60 7.90
C TYR A 562 13.95 -4.41 6.73
N GLN A 563 13.17 -5.43 7.04
CA GLN A 563 12.42 -6.18 6.04
C GLN A 563 11.30 -5.30 5.44
N CYS A 564 10.97 -5.47 4.17
CA CYS A 564 9.84 -4.77 3.57
C CYS A 564 8.53 -4.92 4.36
N GLY A 565 7.73 -3.85 4.39
CA GLY A 565 6.41 -3.84 5.05
C GLY A 565 6.47 -3.81 6.57
N SER A 566 7.68 -3.65 7.13
CA SER A 566 7.93 -3.59 8.55
C SER A 566 9.06 -2.62 8.80
N THR A 567 9.01 -1.98 9.95
CA THR A 567 10.03 -1.02 10.33
C THR A 567 10.80 -1.46 11.58
N ASP A 568 10.44 -2.61 12.10
CA ASP A 568 10.85 -3.19 13.37
C ASP A 568 11.52 -4.54 13.19
N ILE A 569 11.22 -5.23 12.09
CA ILE A 569 11.80 -6.52 11.76
C ILE A 569 13.14 -6.27 11.06
N PRO A 570 14.28 -6.57 11.71
CA PRO A 570 15.59 -6.37 11.11
C PRO A 570 15.75 -7.19 9.83
N ALA A 571 16.38 -6.57 8.84
CA ALA A 571 16.93 -7.24 7.66
C ALA A 571 18.45 -7.41 7.81
N SER A 572 19.13 -7.89 6.78
CA SER A 572 20.50 -8.40 6.91
C SER A 572 21.62 -7.40 6.60
N LEU A 573 21.32 -6.11 6.37
CA LEU A 573 22.35 -5.12 6.08
C LEU A 573 23.39 -5.01 7.21
N GLY A 574 24.65 -5.31 6.91
CA GLY A 574 25.75 -5.33 7.88
C GLY A 574 25.83 -6.61 8.74
N TYR A 575 24.89 -7.54 8.57
CA TYR A 575 24.81 -8.84 9.26
C TYR A 575 24.82 -10.02 8.28
N GLU A 576 25.14 -9.79 7.00
CA GLU A 576 24.94 -10.74 5.91
C GLU A 576 25.62 -12.08 6.18
N THR A 577 26.86 -12.09 6.66
CA THR A 577 27.60 -13.32 7.00
C THR A 577 26.92 -14.14 8.08
N ILE A 578 26.55 -13.50 9.19
CA ILE A 578 25.95 -14.16 10.36
C ILE A 578 24.53 -14.65 10.05
N ASP A 579 23.78 -13.89 9.27
CA ASP A 579 22.44 -14.26 8.82
C ASP A 579 22.49 -15.40 7.80
N ALA A 580 23.44 -15.39 6.86
CA ALA A 580 23.66 -16.50 5.93
C ALA A 580 23.97 -17.81 6.67
N GLU A 581 24.85 -17.78 7.68
CA GLU A 581 25.12 -18.93 8.56
C GLU A 581 23.85 -19.40 9.28
N SER A 582 23.01 -18.48 9.73
CA SER A 582 21.73 -18.80 10.39
C SER A 582 20.78 -19.48 9.42
N PHE A 583 20.59 -18.94 8.21
CA PHE A 583 19.79 -19.56 7.15
C PHE A 583 20.27 -20.97 6.83
N ALA A 584 21.59 -21.17 6.76
CA ALA A 584 22.19 -22.48 6.50
C ALA A 584 21.92 -23.46 7.65
N SER A 585 22.03 -22.99 8.90
CA SER A 585 21.80 -23.80 10.10
C SER A 585 20.35 -24.26 10.23
N TRP A 586 19.39 -23.46 9.76
CA TRP A 586 17.96 -23.80 9.71
C TRP A 586 17.61 -24.74 8.55
N GLY A 587 18.58 -25.05 7.67
CA GLY A 587 18.36 -25.88 6.51
C GLY A 587 17.72 -25.15 5.31
N GLY A 588 17.85 -23.83 5.20
CA GLY A 588 17.35 -23.08 4.05
C GLY A 588 17.99 -23.54 2.74
N ASP A 589 17.19 -23.78 1.70
CA ASP A 589 17.63 -24.12 0.33
C ASP A 589 17.50 -22.94 -0.64
N PHE A 590 16.81 -21.88 -0.22
CA PHE A 590 16.46 -20.74 -1.06
C PHE A 590 16.43 -19.46 -0.21
N LEU A 591 16.98 -18.37 -0.74
CA LEU A 591 16.89 -17.03 -0.15
C LEU A 591 16.32 -16.05 -1.19
N LYS A 592 15.19 -15.41 -0.85
CA LYS A 592 14.76 -14.15 -1.48
C LYS A 592 15.35 -12.98 -0.70
N TYR A 593 16.04 -12.08 -1.41
CA TYR A 593 16.75 -10.97 -0.80
C TYR A 593 16.29 -9.63 -1.38
N ASP A 594 15.50 -8.90 -0.60
CA ASP A 594 14.77 -7.69 -0.99
C ASP A 594 15.60 -6.40 -0.83
N ASN A 595 15.06 -5.25 -1.26
CA ASN A 595 15.79 -3.97 -1.30
C ASN A 595 15.16 -2.84 -0.47
N CYS A 596 14.19 -3.14 0.39
CA CYS A 596 13.60 -2.11 1.25
C CYS A 596 14.60 -1.54 2.25
N TYR A 597 14.47 -0.26 2.58
CA TYR A 597 15.34 0.43 3.54
C TYR A 597 16.83 0.30 3.19
N SER A 598 17.15 0.25 1.90
CA SER A 598 18.49 -0.02 1.39
C SER A 598 19.53 1.05 1.73
N VAL A 599 19.08 2.29 1.95
CA VAL A 599 19.95 3.43 2.28
C VAL A 599 19.57 4.17 3.56
N SER A 600 18.31 4.08 3.98
CA SER A 600 17.79 4.78 5.16
C SER A 600 16.83 3.87 5.92
N PRO A 601 16.89 3.84 7.26
CA PRO A 601 15.93 3.10 8.09
C PRO A 601 14.52 3.70 8.06
N THR A 602 14.33 4.90 7.48
CA THR A 602 13.01 5.57 7.38
C THR A 602 12.48 5.67 5.95
N ASN A 603 13.29 5.34 4.94
CA ASN A 603 12.84 5.30 3.54
C ASN A 603 12.73 3.84 3.08
N MET A 604 11.53 3.28 3.15
CA MET A 604 11.28 1.90 2.74
C MET A 604 11.59 1.68 1.26
N VAL A 605 11.13 2.60 0.40
CA VAL A 605 11.23 2.46 -1.06
C VAL A 605 12.13 3.55 -1.61
N ASP A 606 13.41 3.21 -1.75
CA ASP A 606 14.37 3.97 -2.53
C ASP A 606 14.74 3.13 -3.76
N TYR A 607 14.55 3.70 -4.95
CA TYR A 607 14.78 2.99 -6.22
C TYR A 607 15.74 3.72 -7.16
N ASP A 608 16.17 4.94 -6.82
CA ASP A 608 16.94 5.81 -7.71
C ASP A 608 18.23 6.35 -7.09
N SER A 609 18.37 6.31 -5.75
CA SER A 609 19.59 6.76 -5.12
C SER A 609 20.77 5.84 -5.47
N PRO A 610 22.01 6.38 -5.55
CA PRO A 610 23.19 5.56 -5.84
C PRO A 610 23.37 4.37 -4.90
N GLY A 611 22.94 4.50 -3.65
CA GLY A 611 22.98 3.41 -2.68
C GLY A 611 21.93 2.34 -2.97
N ALA A 612 20.70 2.71 -3.33
CA ALA A 612 19.61 1.78 -3.58
C ALA A 612 19.81 0.94 -4.85
N ILE A 613 20.44 1.51 -5.88
CA ILE A 613 20.73 0.84 -7.16
C ILE A 613 22.08 0.11 -7.20
N SER A 614 22.84 0.11 -6.10
CA SER A 614 24.14 -0.58 -6.03
C SER A 614 23.97 -2.11 -5.92
N SER A 615 24.85 -2.86 -6.58
CA SER A 615 24.93 -4.32 -6.45
C SER A 615 25.59 -4.77 -5.14
N ASP A 616 26.35 -3.89 -4.47
CA ASP A 616 27.31 -4.28 -3.41
C ASP A 616 26.70 -5.16 -2.31
N ARG A 617 25.48 -4.85 -1.87
CA ARG A 617 24.79 -5.60 -0.79
C ARG A 617 24.32 -6.98 -1.27
N PHE A 618 23.89 -7.07 -2.53
CA PHE A 618 23.52 -8.34 -3.15
C PHE A 618 24.75 -9.24 -3.35
N ASP A 619 25.87 -8.65 -3.77
CA ASP A 619 27.15 -9.34 -3.97
C ASP A 619 27.71 -9.83 -2.62
N THR A 620 27.59 -9.01 -1.58
CA THR A 620 27.99 -9.35 -0.20
C THR A 620 27.19 -10.53 0.34
N MET A 621 25.86 -10.52 0.19
CA MET A 621 25.02 -11.64 0.61
C MET A 621 25.27 -12.90 -0.24
N ALA A 622 25.47 -12.77 -1.55
CA ALA A 622 25.83 -13.92 -2.41
C ALA A 622 27.14 -14.59 -1.95
N GLN A 623 28.16 -13.80 -1.62
CA GLN A 623 29.42 -14.30 -1.07
C GLN A 623 29.21 -14.96 0.30
N ALA A 624 28.45 -14.32 1.18
CA ALA A 624 28.13 -14.86 2.50
C ALA A 624 27.43 -16.24 2.41
N LEU A 625 26.46 -16.40 1.51
CA LEU A 625 25.80 -17.68 1.26
C LEU A 625 26.79 -18.76 0.77
N ASN A 626 27.70 -18.41 -0.14
CA ASN A 626 28.71 -19.35 -0.66
C ASN A 626 29.63 -19.85 0.45
N ASP A 627 30.03 -18.96 1.36
CA ASP A 627 30.96 -19.28 2.45
C ASP A 627 30.35 -20.22 3.50
N THR A 628 29.03 -20.36 3.55
CA THR A 628 28.35 -21.36 4.42
C THR A 628 28.63 -22.81 4.02
N GLY A 629 29.00 -23.05 2.76
CA GLY A 629 29.15 -24.39 2.19
C GLY A 629 27.83 -25.16 1.97
N ARG A 630 26.67 -24.51 2.14
CA ARG A 630 25.35 -25.06 1.82
C ARG A 630 24.88 -24.54 0.46
N ASP A 631 24.23 -25.43 -0.30
CA ASP A 631 23.62 -25.09 -1.58
C ASP A 631 22.38 -24.21 -1.40
N PHE A 632 22.49 -22.92 -1.78
CA PHE A 632 21.38 -21.97 -1.81
C PHE A 632 21.01 -21.55 -3.22
N LEU A 633 19.71 -21.55 -3.52
CA LEU A 633 19.18 -20.79 -4.63
C LEU A 633 18.93 -19.34 -4.19
N TYR A 634 19.59 -18.40 -4.86
CA TYR A 634 19.52 -16.99 -4.52
C TYR A 634 18.63 -16.21 -5.51
N GLU A 635 17.66 -15.48 -4.98
CA GLU A 635 16.81 -14.51 -5.69
C GLU A 635 17.16 -13.09 -5.24
N ILE A 636 17.60 -12.27 -6.20
CA ILE A 636 17.79 -10.82 -5.99
C ILE A 636 16.47 -10.10 -6.26
N CYS A 637 15.89 -9.47 -5.24
CA CYS A 637 14.64 -8.74 -5.30
C CYS A 637 14.87 -7.21 -5.15
N GLN A 638 15.39 -6.56 -6.20
CA GLN A 638 15.57 -5.09 -6.23
C GLN A 638 14.54 -4.33 -7.09
N TRP A 639 13.49 -5.03 -7.55
CA TRP A 639 12.33 -4.44 -8.25
C TRP A 639 12.55 -3.91 -9.68
N GLY A 640 13.62 -4.33 -10.36
CA GLY A 640 13.99 -3.78 -11.67
C GLY A 640 14.69 -2.41 -11.62
N CYS A 641 15.16 -2.00 -10.45
CA CYS A 641 15.82 -0.73 -10.21
C CYS A 641 17.30 -0.77 -10.62
N GLY A 642 17.80 0.36 -11.12
CA GLY A 642 19.20 0.50 -11.51
C GLY A 642 19.56 -0.05 -12.89
N THR A 643 20.71 0.37 -13.38
CA THR A 643 21.17 0.06 -14.74
C THR A 643 21.85 -1.30 -14.83
N ASN A 644 21.84 -1.88 -16.04
CA ASN A 644 22.58 -3.10 -16.39
C ASN A 644 22.25 -4.33 -15.52
N LEU A 645 21.03 -4.38 -14.99
CA LEU A 645 20.57 -5.43 -14.07
C LEU A 645 20.83 -6.86 -14.56
N GLY A 646 20.53 -7.14 -15.84
CA GLY A 646 20.75 -8.46 -16.42
C GLY A 646 22.23 -8.87 -16.55
N ILE A 647 23.17 -7.94 -16.38
CA ILE A 647 24.61 -8.23 -16.39
C ILE A 647 25.08 -8.60 -14.98
N TRP A 648 24.87 -7.71 -14.01
CA TRP A 648 25.42 -7.90 -12.67
C TRP A 648 24.58 -8.89 -11.85
N ALA A 649 23.24 -8.79 -11.83
CA ALA A 649 22.43 -9.69 -11.00
C ALA A 649 22.50 -11.15 -11.49
N ALA A 650 22.61 -11.36 -12.82
CA ALA A 650 22.80 -12.68 -13.39
C ALA A 650 24.17 -13.30 -13.03
N ALA A 651 25.17 -12.49 -12.65
CA ALA A 651 26.47 -12.96 -12.23
C ALA A 651 26.42 -13.64 -10.84
N ASP A 652 25.53 -13.20 -9.95
CA ASP A 652 25.51 -13.64 -8.56
C ASP A 652 24.26 -14.43 -8.13
N ALA A 653 23.13 -14.27 -8.83
CA ALA A 653 21.87 -14.94 -8.48
C ALA A 653 21.32 -15.83 -9.60
N THR A 654 20.62 -16.89 -9.18
CA THR A 654 19.91 -17.80 -10.11
C THR A 654 18.73 -17.11 -10.76
N MET A 655 18.09 -16.20 -10.03
CA MET A 655 17.03 -15.36 -10.53
C MET A 655 17.13 -13.94 -9.97
N TRP A 656 16.56 -12.97 -10.68
CA TRP A 656 16.51 -11.59 -10.23
C TRP A 656 15.19 -10.93 -10.68
N ARG A 657 14.53 -10.25 -9.76
CA ARG A 657 13.30 -9.49 -10.03
C ARG A 657 13.56 -8.43 -11.09
N ILE A 658 12.79 -8.45 -12.15
CA ILE A 658 12.94 -7.50 -13.25
C ILE A 658 12.00 -6.32 -13.17
N SER A 659 11.05 -6.30 -12.24
CA SER A 659 10.03 -5.25 -12.07
C SER A 659 9.59 -5.07 -10.62
N ASN A 660 8.96 -3.92 -10.33
CA ASN A 660 8.08 -3.74 -9.17
C ASN A 660 7.04 -4.84 -9.11
N ASP A 661 6.47 -5.01 -7.92
CA ASP A 661 5.51 -6.06 -7.62
C ASP A 661 4.39 -6.11 -8.67
N ILE A 662 3.96 -7.32 -8.99
CA ILE A 662 2.75 -7.57 -9.76
C ILE A 662 1.55 -7.15 -8.91
N SER A 663 0.63 -6.41 -9.54
CA SER A 663 -0.64 -6.05 -8.90
C SER A 663 -1.71 -7.07 -9.29
N ASN A 664 -2.73 -7.24 -8.45
CA ASN A 664 -3.87 -8.13 -8.69
C ASN A 664 -4.81 -7.63 -9.82
N ASN A 665 -4.28 -7.35 -11.01
CA ASN A 665 -5.02 -6.86 -12.17
C ASN A 665 -4.33 -7.20 -13.51
N TRP A 666 -5.11 -7.17 -14.59
CA TRP A 666 -4.64 -7.42 -15.96
C TRP A 666 -3.58 -6.43 -16.46
N ALA A 667 -3.65 -5.16 -16.06
CA ALA A 667 -2.74 -4.12 -16.54
C ALA A 667 -1.28 -4.38 -16.13
N SER A 668 -1.06 -4.98 -14.96
CA SER A 668 0.28 -5.36 -14.49
C SER A 668 0.96 -6.39 -15.40
N ILE A 669 0.19 -7.32 -16.00
CA ILE A 669 0.70 -8.33 -16.93
C ILE A 669 1.29 -7.66 -18.19
N TRP A 670 0.59 -6.66 -18.74
CA TRP A 670 1.11 -5.87 -19.86
C TRP A 670 2.39 -5.13 -19.47
N ARG A 671 2.40 -4.44 -18.32
CA ARG A 671 3.56 -3.68 -17.82
C ARG A 671 4.80 -4.56 -17.69
N ILE A 672 4.68 -5.71 -17.02
CA ILE A 672 5.81 -6.62 -16.76
C ILE A 672 6.27 -7.31 -18.05
N THR A 673 5.35 -7.68 -18.94
CA THR A 673 5.69 -8.26 -20.26
C THR A 673 6.52 -7.30 -21.11
N ASN A 674 6.29 -5.98 -21.00
CA ASN A 674 7.11 -4.98 -21.69
C ASN A 674 8.46 -4.70 -21.01
N GLN A 675 8.62 -5.08 -19.73
CA GLN A 675 9.88 -4.95 -19.00
C GLN A 675 10.82 -6.13 -19.19
N VAL A 676 10.29 -7.33 -19.45
CA VAL A 676 11.10 -8.55 -19.64
C VAL A 676 11.79 -8.62 -21.00
N VAL A 677 11.35 -7.81 -21.98
CA VAL A 677 11.83 -7.85 -23.37
C VAL A 677 13.35 -7.87 -23.53
N PRO A 678 14.17 -7.03 -22.87
CA PRO A 678 15.62 -7.04 -23.10
C PRO A 678 16.35 -8.23 -22.45
N PHE A 679 15.71 -8.96 -21.53
CA PHE A 679 16.39 -9.96 -20.72
C PHE A 679 16.75 -11.23 -21.47
N TYR A 680 16.24 -11.47 -22.68
CA TYR A 680 16.62 -12.64 -23.49
C TYR A 680 18.14 -12.70 -23.75
N LYS A 681 18.82 -11.53 -23.73
CA LYS A 681 20.28 -11.38 -23.85
C LYS A 681 21.04 -12.04 -22.68
N TYR A 682 20.38 -12.16 -21.53
CA TYR A 682 20.97 -12.57 -20.24
C TYR A 682 20.37 -13.89 -19.71
N THR A 683 19.21 -14.29 -20.21
CA THR A 683 18.52 -15.53 -19.84
C THR A 683 19.23 -16.75 -20.39
N SER A 684 19.67 -17.64 -19.50
CA SER A 684 20.37 -18.88 -19.84
C SER A 684 20.22 -19.90 -18.69
N PRO A 685 20.60 -21.18 -18.87
CA PRO A 685 20.58 -22.14 -17.77
C PRO A 685 21.30 -21.60 -16.52
N GLY A 686 20.58 -21.52 -15.40
CA GLY A 686 21.08 -20.94 -14.16
C GLY A 686 20.90 -19.43 -14.00
N ARG A 687 20.27 -18.73 -14.96
CA ARG A 687 20.10 -17.26 -14.97
C ARG A 687 18.73 -16.90 -15.53
N TYR A 688 17.80 -16.56 -14.65
CA TYR A 688 16.40 -16.35 -15.02
C TYR A 688 15.87 -14.98 -14.58
N PRO A 689 15.35 -14.15 -15.51
CA PRO A 689 14.64 -12.95 -15.12
C PRO A 689 13.36 -13.35 -14.39
N ASP A 690 13.17 -12.82 -13.18
CA ASP A 690 11.97 -13.05 -12.39
C ASP A 690 10.93 -11.96 -12.68
N MET A 691 9.84 -12.37 -13.32
CA MET A 691 8.68 -11.53 -13.64
C MET A 691 7.70 -11.41 -12.47
N ASP A 692 8.13 -11.79 -11.26
CA ASP A 692 7.36 -11.81 -10.01
C ASP A 692 6.32 -12.95 -9.92
N MET A 693 5.78 -13.12 -8.72
CA MET A 693 4.90 -14.23 -8.32
C MET A 693 3.60 -14.31 -9.13
N LEU A 694 3.06 -15.52 -9.25
CA LEU A 694 1.84 -15.77 -10.00
C LEU A 694 0.59 -15.34 -9.21
N ILE A 695 -0.26 -14.52 -9.83
CA ILE A 695 -1.62 -14.20 -9.36
C ILE A 695 -2.70 -15.18 -9.88
N VAL A 696 -2.29 -16.25 -10.56
CA VAL A 696 -3.17 -17.37 -10.98
C VAL A 696 -3.78 -18.01 -9.74
N GLY A 697 -5.09 -18.23 -9.73
CA GLY A 697 -5.81 -18.87 -8.62
C GLY A 697 -6.19 -17.92 -7.47
N LEU A 698 -5.89 -16.63 -7.59
CA LEU A 698 -6.32 -15.61 -6.63
C LEU A 698 -7.74 -15.08 -6.88
N ASN A 699 -8.42 -15.54 -7.94
CA ASN A 699 -9.73 -15.06 -8.38
C ASN A 699 -9.77 -13.57 -8.77
N VAL A 700 -8.68 -13.05 -9.34
CA VAL A 700 -8.55 -11.65 -9.79
C VAL A 700 -8.45 -11.50 -11.32
N LEU A 701 -8.38 -12.63 -12.03
CA LEU A 701 -8.31 -12.74 -13.49
C LEU A 701 -9.37 -13.73 -13.98
N SER A 702 -9.80 -13.59 -15.24
CA SER A 702 -10.56 -14.62 -15.95
C SER A 702 -9.68 -15.83 -16.28
N ALA A 703 -10.28 -16.98 -16.61
CA ALA A 703 -9.52 -18.19 -16.94
C ALA A 703 -8.60 -18.01 -18.16
N GLU A 704 -9.04 -17.26 -19.17
CA GLU A 704 -8.24 -16.93 -20.35
C GLU A 704 -7.05 -16.01 -19.99
N GLU A 705 -7.26 -15.02 -19.13
CA GLU A 705 -6.18 -14.17 -18.62
C GLU A 705 -5.20 -14.94 -17.72
N GLU A 706 -5.66 -15.92 -16.94
CA GLU A 706 -4.78 -16.82 -16.17
C GLU A 706 -3.91 -17.70 -17.09
N LYS A 707 -4.48 -18.25 -18.18
CA LYS A 707 -3.70 -18.96 -19.21
C LYS A 707 -2.68 -18.03 -19.86
N PHE A 708 -3.08 -16.80 -20.16
CA PHE A 708 -2.19 -15.79 -20.71
C PHE A 708 -1.02 -15.53 -19.76
N HIS A 709 -1.33 -15.20 -18.51
CA HIS A 709 -0.36 -14.91 -17.45
C HIS A 709 0.64 -16.07 -17.29
N PHE A 710 0.13 -17.27 -17.03
CA PHE A 710 0.96 -18.46 -16.83
C PHE A 710 1.83 -18.79 -18.05
N GLY A 711 1.24 -18.73 -19.25
CA GLY A 711 1.94 -19.00 -20.50
C GLY A 711 3.01 -17.96 -20.82
N MET A 712 2.76 -16.67 -20.54
CA MET A 712 3.72 -15.60 -20.80
C MET A 712 4.94 -15.71 -19.88
N TRP A 713 4.75 -16.05 -18.60
CA TRP A 713 5.84 -16.34 -17.67
C TRP A 713 6.61 -17.59 -18.12
N ALA A 714 5.90 -18.62 -18.59
CA ALA A 714 6.49 -19.87 -19.05
C ALA A 714 7.43 -19.68 -20.25
N ILE A 715 6.99 -18.99 -21.31
CA ILE A 715 7.83 -18.77 -22.50
C ILE A 715 9.01 -17.84 -22.22
N ASN A 716 8.89 -16.95 -21.23
CA ASN A 716 9.96 -16.05 -20.81
C ASN A 716 10.92 -16.65 -19.77
N LYS A 717 10.75 -17.94 -19.42
CA LYS A 717 11.62 -18.63 -18.44
C LYS A 717 11.65 -17.95 -17.06
N SER A 718 10.59 -17.23 -16.71
CA SER A 718 10.42 -16.75 -15.34
C SER A 718 10.28 -17.95 -14.39
N PRO A 719 10.74 -17.84 -13.14
CA PRO A 719 10.28 -18.74 -12.08
C PRO A 719 8.74 -18.76 -12.07
N LEU A 720 8.17 -19.95 -11.80
CA LEU A 720 6.72 -20.08 -11.64
C LEU A 720 6.43 -20.27 -10.15
N THR A 721 6.36 -19.15 -9.45
CA THR A 721 6.12 -19.09 -8.00
C THR A 721 4.64 -18.88 -7.74
N LEU A 722 3.95 -19.90 -7.22
CA LEU A 722 2.53 -19.85 -6.89
C LEU A 722 2.29 -18.93 -5.69
N GLY A 723 1.21 -18.14 -5.73
CA GLY A 723 0.88 -17.18 -4.67
C GLY A 723 -0.46 -17.40 -3.95
N PHE A 724 -1.22 -18.45 -4.29
CA PHE A 724 -2.57 -18.70 -3.75
C PHE A 724 -2.57 -19.55 -2.49
N LYS A 725 -3.69 -19.55 -1.74
CA LYS A 725 -3.93 -20.51 -0.65
C LYS A 725 -4.22 -21.89 -1.23
N VAL A 726 -3.33 -22.86 -1.02
CA VAL A 726 -3.35 -24.14 -1.76
C VAL A 726 -4.63 -24.95 -1.55
N SER A 727 -5.26 -24.82 -0.37
CA SER A 727 -6.52 -25.48 -0.04
C SER A 727 -7.75 -24.93 -0.76
N SER A 728 -7.68 -23.74 -1.37
CA SER A 728 -8.85 -23.04 -1.93
C SER A 728 -8.68 -22.64 -3.41
N VAL A 729 -7.73 -23.25 -4.11
CA VAL A 729 -7.48 -22.95 -5.53
C VAL A 729 -8.64 -23.44 -6.42
N PRO A 730 -9.17 -22.58 -7.33
CA PRO A 730 -10.19 -23.01 -8.28
C PRO A 730 -9.71 -24.16 -9.18
N THR A 731 -10.63 -25.07 -9.56
CA THR A 731 -10.29 -26.20 -10.44
C THR A 731 -9.75 -25.75 -11.80
N SER A 732 -10.29 -24.67 -12.37
CA SER A 732 -9.78 -24.09 -13.63
C SER A 732 -8.33 -23.63 -13.49
N SER A 733 -8.00 -22.93 -12.41
CA SER A 733 -6.64 -22.45 -12.13
C SER A 733 -5.69 -23.62 -11.87
N MET A 734 -6.14 -24.66 -11.14
CA MET A 734 -5.37 -25.89 -10.95
C MET A 734 -5.04 -26.59 -12.27
N GLN A 735 -5.98 -26.63 -13.24
CA GLN A 735 -5.72 -27.19 -14.57
C GLN A 735 -4.67 -26.40 -15.36
N ILE A 736 -4.62 -25.07 -15.17
CA ILE A 736 -3.65 -24.20 -15.82
C ILE A 736 -2.24 -24.47 -15.28
N ILE A 737 -2.07 -24.38 -13.95
CA ILE A 737 -0.75 -24.54 -13.31
C ILE A 737 -0.21 -25.97 -13.37
N SER A 738 -1.09 -26.97 -13.54
CA SER A 738 -0.68 -28.38 -13.69
C SER A 738 -0.48 -28.82 -15.15
N ASN A 739 -0.63 -27.91 -16.12
CA ASN A 739 -0.46 -28.24 -17.53
C ASN A 739 1.01 -28.58 -17.84
N GLN A 740 1.29 -29.88 -18.00
CA GLN A 740 2.64 -30.40 -18.23
C GLN A 740 3.28 -29.92 -19.53
N GLU A 741 2.50 -29.59 -20.56
CA GLU A 741 3.06 -29.09 -21.81
C GLU A 741 3.57 -27.67 -21.66
N VAL A 742 2.83 -26.81 -20.96
CA VAL A 742 3.27 -25.44 -20.67
C VAL A 742 4.43 -25.44 -19.68
N LEU A 743 4.38 -26.29 -18.66
CA LEU A 743 5.52 -26.52 -17.76
C LEU A 743 6.76 -27.00 -18.53
N SER A 744 6.62 -27.90 -19.50
CA SER A 744 7.76 -28.36 -20.31
C SER A 744 8.39 -27.25 -21.16
N ILE A 745 7.61 -26.22 -21.51
CA ILE A 745 8.16 -25.03 -22.16
C ILE A 745 8.99 -24.25 -21.16
N ASN A 746 8.46 -23.95 -19.96
CA ASN A 746 9.23 -23.24 -18.93
C ASN A 746 10.51 -24.00 -18.52
N GLN A 747 10.38 -25.31 -18.31
CA GLN A 747 11.42 -26.24 -17.86
C GLN A 747 12.29 -26.80 -19.01
N ASP A 748 12.21 -26.22 -20.21
CA ASP A 748 13.06 -26.67 -21.32
C ASP A 748 14.54 -26.42 -21.04
N SER A 749 15.37 -27.45 -21.27
CA SER A 749 16.78 -27.45 -20.89
C SER A 749 17.67 -26.45 -21.65
N LEU A 750 17.18 -25.82 -22.73
CA LEU A 750 17.93 -24.72 -23.35
C LEU A 750 17.93 -23.46 -22.48
N GLY A 751 16.95 -23.29 -21.60
CA GLY A 751 16.84 -22.12 -20.75
C GLY A 751 16.76 -20.80 -21.51
N LYS A 752 16.28 -20.80 -22.77
CA LYS A 752 16.22 -19.60 -23.62
C LYS A 752 14.87 -18.91 -23.56
N GLN A 753 14.85 -17.63 -23.20
CA GLN A 753 13.68 -16.78 -23.23
C GLN A 753 13.09 -16.68 -24.66
N ALA A 754 11.77 -16.52 -24.76
CA ALA A 754 11.14 -16.07 -25.99
C ALA A 754 11.40 -14.58 -26.23
N GLU A 755 11.54 -14.20 -27.51
CA GLU A 755 11.68 -12.83 -27.96
C GLU A 755 10.37 -12.34 -28.58
N ILE A 756 10.08 -11.05 -28.47
CA ILE A 756 9.02 -10.42 -29.25
C ILE A 756 9.48 -10.29 -30.71
N ILE A 757 8.87 -11.07 -31.59
CA ILE A 757 9.25 -11.14 -33.02
C ILE A 757 8.54 -10.05 -33.81
N ARG A 758 7.29 -9.77 -33.47
CA ARG A 758 6.48 -8.75 -34.15
C ARG A 758 5.40 -8.20 -33.24
N ARG A 759 5.17 -6.89 -33.33
CA ARG A 759 4.15 -6.17 -32.58
C ARG A 759 3.19 -5.43 -33.50
N TYR A 760 1.90 -5.58 -33.24
CA TYR A 760 0.81 -4.90 -33.92
C TYR A 760 0.07 -4.03 -32.91
N THR A 761 0.61 -2.85 -32.59
CA THR A 761 0.14 -2.02 -31.46
C THR A 761 -1.30 -1.53 -31.59
N GLU A 762 -1.75 -1.13 -32.79
CA GLU A 762 -3.12 -0.65 -32.98
C GLU A 762 -4.12 -1.80 -33.13
N GLU A 763 -3.64 -2.94 -33.63
CA GLU A 763 -4.40 -4.19 -33.68
C GLU A 763 -4.40 -4.94 -32.34
N GLU A 764 -3.55 -4.55 -31.40
CA GLU A 764 -3.42 -5.07 -30.03
C GLU A 764 -3.14 -6.58 -29.98
N TRP A 765 -2.14 -7.02 -30.75
CA TRP A 765 -1.61 -8.38 -30.65
C TRP A 765 -0.11 -8.46 -30.95
N ASP A 766 0.55 -9.46 -30.39
CA ASP A 766 1.99 -9.70 -30.54
C ASP A 766 2.30 -11.15 -30.95
N VAL A 767 3.43 -11.34 -31.63
CA VAL A 767 4.03 -12.65 -31.90
C VAL A 767 5.32 -12.78 -31.11
N TRP A 768 5.39 -13.79 -30.27
CA TRP A 768 6.57 -14.18 -29.50
C TRP A 768 7.12 -15.50 -30.02
N ALA A 769 8.44 -15.67 -29.99
CA ALA A 769 9.06 -16.96 -30.33
C ALA A 769 10.32 -17.24 -29.51
N GLY A 770 10.51 -18.49 -29.09
CA GLY A 770 11.69 -18.93 -28.35
C GLY A 770 12.16 -20.31 -28.81
N GLU A 771 13.48 -20.52 -28.87
CA GLU A 771 14.05 -21.83 -29.18
C GLU A 771 13.87 -22.79 -27.98
N LEU A 772 13.57 -24.04 -28.28
CA LEU A 772 13.45 -25.14 -27.33
C LEU A 772 14.39 -26.29 -27.69
N SER A 773 14.73 -27.11 -26.71
CA SER A 773 15.57 -28.30 -26.88
C SER A 773 15.00 -29.26 -27.93
N GLY A 774 15.89 -30.00 -28.60
CA GLY A 774 15.51 -30.91 -29.68
C GLY A 774 15.13 -30.20 -30.98
N SER A 775 15.69 -29.01 -31.24
CA SER A 775 15.40 -28.21 -32.45
C SER A 775 13.92 -27.86 -32.61
N ARG A 776 13.25 -27.64 -31.47
CA ARG A 776 11.86 -27.19 -31.38
C ARG A 776 11.82 -25.68 -31.17
N LYS A 777 10.65 -25.07 -31.36
CA LYS A 777 10.42 -23.64 -31.12
C LYS A 777 9.04 -23.43 -30.51
N VAL A 778 8.92 -22.62 -29.47
CA VAL A 778 7.63 -22.14 -28.98
C VAL A 778 7.24 -20.86 -29.71
N ILE A 779 5.96 -20.73 -30.06
CA ILE A 779 5.35 -19.51 -30.60
C ILE A 779 4.20 -19.11 -29.67
N GLY A 780 4.18 -17.84 -29.25
CA GLY A 780 3.09 -17.24 -28.48
C GLY A 780 2.36 -16.18 -29.29
N LEU A 781 1.05 -16.34 -29.49
CA LEU A 781 0.19 -15.36 -30.14
C LEU A 781 -0.64 -14.69 -29.07
N ALA A 782 -0.26 -13.48 -28.71
CA ALA A 782 -0.84 -12.74 -27.60
C ALA A 782 -1.93 -11.81 -28.12
N ASN A 783 -3.19 -12.07 -27.80
CA ASN A 783 -4.30 -11.13 -28.01
C ASN A 783 -4.45 -10.23 -26.77
N TRP A 784 -4.17 -8.94 -26.90
CA TRP A 784 -4.32 -7.97 -25.81
C TRP A 784 -5.70 -7.33 -25.76
N ARG A 785 -6.59 -7.63 -26.72
CA ARG A 785 -7.94 -7.08 -26.78
C ARG A 785 -8.90 -7.77 -25.81
N ASN A 786 -9.82 -6.97 -25.30
CA ASN A 786 -11.04 -7.40 -24.63
C ASN A 786 -12.05 -8.12 -25.55
N SER A 787 -11.68 -8.46 -26.79
CA SER A 787 -12.55 -9.11 -27.76
C SER A 787 -11.79 -10.13 -28.61
N PRO A 788 -12.47 -11.17 -29.13
CA PRO A 788 -11.86 -12.11 -30.06
C PRO A 788 -11.36 -11.41 -31.33
N GLN A 789 -10.23 -11.86 -31.87
CA GLN A 789 -9.69 -11.35 -33.13
C GLN A 789 -9.08 -12.45 -34.01
N SER A 790 -9.22 -12.32 -35.32
CA SER A 790 -8.57 -13.21 -36.30
C SER A 790 -7.21 -12.65 -36.68
N VAL A 791 -6.19 -13.50 -36.56
CA VAL A 791 -4.79 -13.15 -36.85
C VAL A 791 -4.19 -14.11 -37.88
N SER A 792 -3.20 -13.61 -38.60
CA SER A 792 -2.53 -14.32 -39.69
C SER A 792 -1.02 -14.22 -39.55
N ILE A 793 -0.32 -15.34 -39.71
CA ILE A 793 1.14 -15.42 -39.57
C ILE A 793 1.71 -16.08 -40.81
N ASP A 794 2.50 -15.32 -41.57
CA ASP A 794 3.34 -15.91 -42.61
C ASP A 794 4.59 -16.51 -41.95
N LEU A 795 4.69 -17.85 -41.96
CA LEU A 795 5.77 -18.57 -41.27
C LEU A 795 7.16 -18.19 -41.83
N SER A 796 7.26 -17.91 -43.14
CA SER A 796 8.53 -17.59 -43.78
C SER A 796 8.99 -16.18 -43.42
N ASN A 797 8.07 -15.21 -43.52
CA ASN A 797 8.35 -13.80 -43.27
C ASN A 797 8.58 -13.51 -41.78
N ILE A 798 7.78 -14.11 -40.91
CA ILE A 798 7.78 -13.81 -39.47
C ILE A 798 8.79 -14.69 -38.73
N LEU A 799 8.85 -15.99 -39.05
CA LEU A 799 9.62 -16.96 -38.26
C LEU A 799 10.84 -17.53 -38.99
N GLY A 800 10.99 -17.26 -40.30
CA GLY A 800 12.02 -17.88 -41.12
C GLY A 800 11.79 -19.37 -41.38
N ILE A 801 10.54 -19.83 -41.32
CA ILE A 801 10.16 -21.25 -41.39
C ILE A 801 9.36 -21.47 -42.68
N SER A 802 9.73 -22.47 -43.48
CA SER A 802 8.95 -22.87 -44.65
C SER A 802 7.82 -23.84 -44.28
N SER A 803 8.12 -24.79 -43.39
CA SER A 803 7.12 -25.67 -42.78
C SER A 803 7.59 -26.22 -41.43
N ALA A 804 6.65 -26.59 -40.56
CA ALA A 804 6.91 -27.26 -39.30
C ALA A 804 5.66 -28.02 -38.84
N LYS A 805 5.83 -29.13 -38.10
CA LYS A 805 4.72 -29.70 -37.33
C LYS A 805 4.39 -28.80 -36.16
N ALA A 806 3.11 -28.56 -35.91
CA ALA A 806 2.66 -27.72 -34.82
C ALA A 806 1.75 -28.46 -33.85
N ARG A 807 1.92 -28.18 -32.56
CA ARG A 807 1.05 -28.62 -31.47
C ARG A 807 0.53 -27.41 -30.71
N ASP A 808 -0.78 -27.31 -30.56
CA ASP A 808 -1.43 -26.34 -29.65
C ASP A 808 -1.44 -26.94 -28.24
N VAL A 809 -0.67 -26.34 -27.33
CA VAL A 809 -0.42 -26.92 -25.99
C VAL A 809 -1.56 -26.66 -25.01
N TRP A 810 -2.39 -25.64 -25.24
CA TRP A 810 -3.58 -25.41 -24.43
C TRP A 810 -4.72 -26.33 -24.87
N ALA A 811 -4.87 -26.53 -26.18
CA ALA A 811 -5.86 -27.46 -26.72
C ALA A 811 -5.42 -28.93 -26.67
N ALA A 812 -4.15 -29.20 -26.30
CA ALA A 812 -3.51 -30.52 -26.34
C ALA A 812 -3.65 -31.22 -27.72
N ALA A 813 -3.64 -30.43 -28.80
CA ALA A 813 -4.01 -30.88 -30.14
C ALA A 813 -2.86 -30.70 -31.14
N ASP A 814 -2.58 -31.76 -31.91
CA ASP A 814 -1.67 -31.68 -33.05
C ASP A 814 -2.38 -31.05 -34.24
N LEU A 815 -1.81 -29.97 -34.78
CA LEU A 815 -2.35 -29.24 -35.92
C LEU A 815 -1.80 -29.74 -37.27
N GLY A 816 -1.00 -30.80 -37.24
CA GLY A 816 -0.29 -31.30 -38.42
C GLY A 816 0.86 -30.39 -38.84
N THR A 817 1.22 -30.44 -40.13
CA THR A 817 2.27 -29.59 -40.71
C THR A 817 1.69 -28.25 -41.13
N LEU A 818 2.17 -27.17 -40.50
CA LEU A 818 1.92 -25.80 -40.94
C LEU A 818 2.93 -25.41 -42.01
N SER A 819 2.48 -24.71 -43.04
CA SER A 819 3.31 -24.15 -44.12
C SER A 819 2.65 -22.89 -44.70
N GLY A 820 3.43 -21.93 -45.17
CA GLY A 820 2.89 -20.68 -45.72
C GLY A 820 2.26 -19.80 -44.64
N THR A 821 1.00 -19.41 -44.81
CA THR A 821 0.27 -18.57 -43.86
C THR A 821 -0.60 -19.41 -42.93
N TYR A 822 -0.39 -19.28 -41.62
CA TYR A 822 -1.26 -19.82 -40.58
C TYR A 822 -2.30 -18.77 -40.18
N ASN A 823 -3.59 -19.13 -40.25
CA ASN A 823 -4.70 -18.28 -39.83
C ASN A 823 -5.38 -18.91 -38.61
N THR A 824 -5.66 -18.10 -37.60
CA THR A 824 -6.42 -18.54 -36.41
C THR A 824 -7.25 -17.38 -35.87
N THR A 825 -8.33 -17.71 -35.16
CA THR A 825 -9.03 -16.77 -34.29
C THR A 825 -8.53 -16.97 -32.86
N LEU A 826 -8.23 -15.87 -32.19
CA LEU A 826 -7.87 -15.79 -30.78
C LEU A 826 -9.09 -15.25 -30.02
N ALA A 827 -9.45 -15.86 -28.89
CA ALA A 827 -10.41 -15.32 -27.94
C ALA A 827 -9.86 -14.05 -27.27
N ALA A 828 -10.74 -13.27 -26.63
CA ALA A 828 -10.33 -12.12 -25.82
C ALA A 828 -9.27 -12.54 -24.80
N HIS A 829 -8.18 -11.80 -24.69
CA HIS A 829 -7.07 -12.08 -23.77
C HIS A 829 -6.44 -13.48 -23.93
N GLU A 830 -6.58 -14.15 -25.08
CA GLU A 830 -5.95 -15.45 -25.32
C GLU A 830 -4.45 -15.29 -25.63
N LEU A 831 -3.61 -16.07 -24.93
CA LEU A 831 -2.25 -16.40 -25.39
C LEU A 831 -2.27 -17.80 -26.01
N LYS A 832 -2.34 -17.88 -27.33
CA LYS A 832 -2.22 -19.16 -28.02
C LYS A 832 -0.77 -19.59 -28.04
N LEU A 833 -0.48 -20.76 -27.49
CA LEU A 833 0.87 -21.33 -27.45
C LEU A 833 0.98 -22.51 -28.43
N LEU A 834 1.89 -22.40 -29.38
CA LEU A 834 2.21 -23.46 -30.33
C LEU A 834 3.64 -23.94 -30.10
N VAL A 835 3.85 -25.25 -30.07
CA VAL A 835 5.19 -25.85 -30.14
C VAL A 835 5.41 -26.40 -31.55
N LEU A 836 6.45 -25.88 -32.20
CA LEU A 836 6.89 -26.29 -33.52
C LEU A 836 8.01 -27.34 -33.42
N SER A 837 7.93 -28.36 -34.26
CA SER A 837 8.94 -29.42 -34.42
C SER A 837 9.11 -29.76 -35.90
N ASP A 838 10.13 -30.56 -36.23
CA ASP A 838 10.47 -30.90 -37.62
C ASP A 838 10.60 -29.64 -38.51
N ILE A 839 11.25 -28.60 -37.97
CA ILE A 839 11.29 -27.27 -38.57
C ILE A 839 12.17 -27.29 -39.83
N VAL A 840 11.57 -26.96 -40.96
CA VAL A 840 12.27 -26.70 -42.22
C VAL A 840 12.47 -25.20 -42.35
N LYS A 841 13.73 -24.76 -42.36
CA LYS A 841 14.07 -23.33 -42.55
C LYS A 841 13.63 -22.85 -43.93
N SER A 842 13.19 -21.60 -44.01
CA SER A 842 12.89 -20.97 -45.29
C SER A 842 14.15 -20.40 -45.94
N THR A 843 14.21 -20.46 -47.27
CA THR A 843 15.21 -19.74 -48.08
C THR A 843 14.70 -18.37 -48.54
N ALA A 844 13.44 -18.04 -48.26
CA ALA A 844 12.75 -16.83 -48.70
C ALA A 844 12.41 -15.94 -47.48
N THR A 845 13.44 -15.52 -46.74
CA THR A 845 13.28 -14.58 -45.62
C THR A 845 13.55 -13.14 -46.09
N PRO A 846 12.83 -12.15 -45.54
CA PRO A 846 13.08 -10.74 -45.86
C PRO A 846 14.54 -10.38 -45.63
N GLN A 847 15.15 -9.71 -46.61
CA GLN A 847 16.55 -9.29 -46.55
C GLN A 847 16.63 -7.78 -46.34
N SER A 848 17.55 -7.34 -45.48
CA SER A 848 17.83 -5.92 -45.33
C SER A 848 18.29 -5.32 -46.65
N LYS A 849 17.74 -4.15 -47.00
CA LYS A 849 18.10 -3.37 -48.20
C LYS A 849 18.97 -2.15 -47.87
N GLY A 850 19.34 -1.99 -46.60
CA GLY A 850 20.19 -0.89 -46.13
C GLY A 850 19.78 -0.41 -44.74
N TYR A 851 20.74 0.20 -44.06
CA TYR A 851 20.58 0.77 -42.72
C TYR A 851 20.63 2.30 -42.76
N TYR A 852 19.67 2.93 -42.10
CA TYR A 852 19.53 4.38 -41.99
C TYR A 852 19.84 4.78 -40.55
N ALA A 853 21.06 5.25 -40.32
CA ALA A 853 21.57 5.59 -39.00
C ALA A 853 21.07 6.97 -38.55
N ALA A 854 20.83 7.13 -37.25
CA ALA A 854 20.42 8.38 -36.60
C ALA A 854 21.11 9.63 -37.19
N PRO A 855 22.45 9.70 -37.34
CA PRO A 855 23.12 10.90 -37.85
C PRO A 855 22.72 11.36 -39.26
N SER A 856 22.12 10.48 -40.08
CA SER A 856 21.63 10.84 -41.42
C SER A 856 20.26 11.52 -41.44
N ALA A 857 19.54 11.55 -40.30
CA ALA A 857 18.22 12.13 -40.23
C ALA A 857 18.26 13.66 -40.18
N ALA A 858 17.37 14.30 -40.91
CA ALA A 858 16.99 15.69 -40.64
C ALA A 858 16.07 15.73 -39.41
N ILE A 859 16.39 16.58 -38.44
CA ILE A 859 15.61 16.74 -37.21
C ILE A 859 14.86 18.08 -37.19
N SER A 860 13.70 18.13 -36.54
CA SER A 860 12.91 19.34 -36.33
C SER A 860 12.40 19.43 -34.88
N GLY A 861 11.90 20.60 -34.49
CA GLY A 861 11.40 20.85 -33.13
C GLY A 861 12.49 20.67 -32.07
N ALA A 862 12.15 19.99 -30.97
CA ALA A 862 13.06 19.75 -29.85
C ALA A 862 14.00 18.54 -30.03
N ALA A 863 13.87 17.76 -31.11
CA ALA A 863 14.68 16.57 -31.33
C ALA A 863 16.18 16.91 -31.44
N GLN A 864 17.05 16.03 -30.93
CA GLN A 864 18.50 16.28 -30.88
C GLN A 864 19.30 15.05 -31.28
N HIS A 865 20.36 15.26 -32.07
CA HIS A 865 21.40 14.26 -32.29
C HIS A 865 22.30 14.15 -31.07
N ILE A 866 22.41 12.95 -30.52
CA ILE A 866 23.22 12.65 -29.33
C ILE A 866 24.29 11.61 -29.73
N PRO A 867 25.58 11.98 -29.73
CA PRO A 867 26.65 11.01 -29.97
C PRO A 867 26.76 10.04 -28.79
N CYS A 868 27.11 8.79 -29.07
CA CYS A 868 27.36 7.76 -28.06
C CYS A 868 28.81 7.26 -28.14
N SER A 869 29.26 6.54 -27.11
CA SER A 869 30.58 5.89 -27.15
C SER A 869 30.64 4.77 -28.20
N SER A 870 31.83 4.26 -28.49
CA SER A 870 32.06 3.26 -29.54
C SER A 870 31.33 1.93 -29.31
N THR A 871 30.88 1.66 -28.07
CA THR A 871 30.19 0.45 -27.64
C THR A 871 28.71 0.67 -27.35
N GLN A 872 28.20 1.90 -27.49
CA GLN A 872 26.83 2.29 -27.13
C GLN A 872 26.01 2.71 -28.36
N CYS A 873 24.69 2.68 -28.25
CA CYS A 873 23.75 3.07 -29.33
C CYS A 873 24.09 2.38 -30.66
N LEU A 874 24.45 1.10 -30.59
CA LEU A 874 24.84 0.32 -31.77
C LEU A 874 23.61 0.03 -32.64
N PRO A 875 23.77 -0.06 -33.97
CA PRO A 875 25.04 0.05 -34.70
C PRO A 875 25.45 1.50 -35.05
N SER A 876 24.59 2.49 -34.82
CA SER A 876 24.82 3.89 -35.25
C SER A 876 25.90 4.64 -34.47
N LYS A 877 26.19 4.23 -33.23
CA LYS A 877 27.06 4.96 -32.27
C LYS A 877 26.57 6.38 -31.97
N ALA A 878 25.28 6.61 -32.20
CA ALA A 878 24.57 7.85 -31.99
C ALA A 878 23.07 7.54 -31.97
N LYS A 879 22.29 8.42 -31.34
CA LYS A 879 20.84 8.34 -31.26
C LYS A 879 20.22 9.72 -31.46
N ILE A 880 18.92 9.74 -31.74
CA ILE A 880 18.10 10.95 -31.74
C ILE A 880 17.22 10.89 -30.50
N GLY A 881 17.47 11.81 -29.56
CA GLY A 881 16.65 11.97 -28.36
C GLY A 881 15.71 13.16 -28.46
N ASN A 882 14.97 13.42 -27.38
CA ASN A 882 14.03 14.54 -27.26
C ASN A 882 12.96 14.58 -28.39
N ILE A 883 12.54 13.41 -28.86
CA ILE A 883 11.43 13.30 -29.82
C ILE A 883 10.12 13.37 -29.01
N GLY A 884 9.64 14.58 -28.70
CA GLY A 884 8.42 14.79 -27.91
C GLY A 884 8.27 16.20 -27.34
N LEU A 885 7.20 16.39 -26.54
CA LEU A 885 6.72 17.58 -25.80
C LEU A 885 6.77 18.97 -26.48
N GLY A 886 5.62 19.67 -26.43
CA GLY A 886 5.45 21.06 -26.88
C GLY A 886 4.65 21.17 -28.19
N SER A 887 4.30 22.41 -28.58
CA SER A 887 3.62 22.71 -29.86
C SER A 887 4.52 22.49 -31.08
N ASP A 888 5.82 22.29 -30.85
CA ASP A 888 6.80 22.10 -31.90
C ASP A 888 6.80 20.63 -32.33
N ALA A 889 6.59 20.39 -33.63
CA ALA A 889 6.54 19.05 -34.22
C ALA A 889 7.92 18.36 -34.23
N ALA A 890 8.40 17.94 -33.05
CA ALA A 890 9.66 17.20 -32.91
C ALA A 890 9.62 15.93 -33.74
N ALA A 891 10.57 15.77 -34.66
CA ALA A 891 10.58 14.67 -35.61
C ALA A 891 11.99 14.31 -36.05
N ALA A 892 12.19 13.04 -36.40
CA ALA A 892 13.34 12.56 -37.15
C ALA A 892 12.87 12.15 -38.56
N THR A 893 13.41 12.79 -39.59
CA THR A 893 13.04 12.60 -40.99
C THR A 893 14.22 12.03 -41.78
N PHE A 894 14.05 10.82 -42.29
CA PHE A 894 15.01 10.18 -43.18
C PHE A 894 14.53 10.36 -44.61
N SER A 895 15.39 10.99 -45.41
CA SER A 895 15.15 11.15 -46.84
C SER A 895 16.02 10.15 -47.60
N SER A 896 15.67 9.95 -48.87
CA SER A 896 16.39 9.02 -49.74
C SER A 896 16.35 7.56 -49.28
N VAL A 897 15.23 7.14 -48.69
CA VAL A 897 15.02 5.76 -48.24
C VAL A 897 14.63 4.89 -49.43
N SER A 898 15.39 3.82 -49.62
CA SER A 898 15.25 2.88 -50.73
C SER A 898 14.28 1.75 -50.43
N ALA A 899 13.41 1.46 -51.39
CA ALA A 899 12.58 0.26 -51.44
C ALA A 899 12.52 -0.26 -52.88
N THR A 900 12.67 -1.57 -53.06
CA THR A 900 12.67 -2.29 -54.34
C THR A 900 11.27 -2.32 -54.95
N THR A 901 10.25 -2.48 -54.12
CA THR A 901 8.84 -2.53 -54.52
C THR A 901 7.99 -1.56 -53.72
N ALA A 902 6.88 -1.09 -54.29
CA ALA A 902 5.93 -0.22 -53.60
C ALA A 902 5.06 -0.99 -52.58
N GLY A 903 4.43 -0.26 -51.66
CA GLY A 903 3.50 -0.77 -50.66
C GLY A 903 4.13 -0.96 -49.28
N LYS A 904 3.64 -1.96 -48.55
CA LYS A 904 4.09 -2.24 -47.19
C LYS A 904 5.51 -2.78 -47.13
N LYS A 905 6.25 -2.35 -46.11
CA LYS A 905 7.60 -2.82 -45.79
C LYS A 905 7.71 -3.19 -44.33
N LEU A 906 8.57 -4.16 -44.06
CA LEU A 906 9.01 -4.48 -42.72
C LEU A 906 10.18 -3.57 -42.36
N LEU A 907 10.07 -2.83 -41.26
CA LEU A 907 11.16 -2.05 -40.70
C LEU A 907 11.69 -2.73 -39.45
N GLY A 908 13.02 -2.85 -39.34
CA GLY A 908 13.70 -3.15 -38.08
C GLY A 908 14.14 -1.85 -37.45
N VAL A 909 13.37 -1.35 -36.50
CA VAL A 909 13.65 -0.08 -35.83
C VAL A 909 14.53 -0.36 -34.63
N ASP A 910 15.71 0.26 -34.62
CA ASP A 910 16.64 0.28 -33.51
C ASP A 910 16.33 1.49 -32.64
N PHE A 911 15.94 1.22 -31.39
CA PHE A 911 15.42 2.24 -30.47
C PHE A 911 16.01 2.06 -29.08
N ILE A 912 15.91 3.10 -28.26
CA ILE A 912 16.25 3.04 -26.84
C ILE A 912 15.07 3.55 -26.01
N ASN A 913 14.60 2.71 -25.11
CA ASN A 913 13.61 3.05 -24.10
C ASN A 913 14.05 2.42 -22.78
N TYR A 914 14.34 3.26 -21.80
CA TYR A 914 14.66 2.84 -20.44
C TYR A 914 13.81 3.61 -19.42
N GLU A 915 12.58 3.95 -19.81
CA GLU A 915 11.58 4.50 -18.90
C GLU A 915 10.83 3.36 -18.22
N VAL A 916 11.44 2.85 -17.15
CA VAL A 916 10.77 1.91 -16.25
C VAL A 916 9.75 2.67 -15.43
N ALA A 917 8.49 2.24 -15.49
CA ALA A 917 7.36 2.87 -14.83
C ALA A 917 7.30 2.49 -13.34
N LEU A 918 8.33 2.86 -12.55
CA LEU A 918 8.38 2.55 -11.12
C LEU A 918 7.32 3.33 -10.34
N ASP A 919 7.23 4.66 -10.55
CA ASP A 919 6.24 5.52 -9.86
C ASP A 919 4.79 5.22 -10.25
N SER A 920 4.56 4.94 -11.54
CA SER A 920 3.22 4.67 -12.08
C SER A 920 2.89 3.18 -12.14
N ALA A 921 3.71 2.30 -11.54
CA ALA A 921 3.52 0.85 -11.54
C ALA A 921 2.15 0.42 -10.98
N TRP A 922 1.63 1.22 -10.03
CA TRP A 922 0.38 0.99 -9.30
C TRP A 922 -0.85 1.63 -9.95
N THR A 923 -0.67 2.43 -11.00
CA THR A 923 -1.74 3.14 -11.71
C THR A 923 -1.82 2.69 -13.17
N ASP A 924 -1.11 3.37 -14.05
CA ASP A 924 -1.24 3.35 -15.51
C ASP A 924 0.10 3.16 -16.23
N GLY A 925 1.16 2.85 -15.47
CA GLY A 925 2.49 2.56 -16.00
C GLY A 925 2.48 1.39 -16.98
N THR A 926 3.04 1.58 -18.17
CA THR A 926 3.02 0.56 -19.24
C THR A 926 4.38 -0.04 -19.58
N ASN A 927 5.49 0.55 -19.10
CA ASN A 927 6.85 0.26 -19.55
C ASN A 927 7.02 0.38 -21.08
N THR A 928 6.23 1.24 -21.71
CA THR A 928 6.33 1.52 -23.14
C THR A 928 6.40 3.01 -23.44
N ARG A 929 7.14 3.37 -24.49
CA ARG A 929 7.03 4.68 -25.14
C ARG A 929 6.37 4.52 -26.49
N ASN A 930 5.53 5.50 -26.85
CA ASN A 930 4.78 5.45 -28.11
C ASN A 930 5.45 6.34 -29.17
N MET A 931 5.61 5.79 -30.37
CA MET A 931 6.10 6.52 -31.54
C MET A 931 5.13 6.36 -32.70
N THR A 932 4.99 7.41 -33.50
CA THR A 932 4.31 7.35 -34.78
C THR A 932 5.30 7.38 -35.93
N ILE A 933 5.00 6.62 -36.99
CA ILE A 933 5.83 6.54 -38.19
C ILE A 933 4.92 6.72 -39.41
N SER A 934 5.35 7.57 -40.33
CA SER A 934 4.71 7.77 -41.62
C SER A 934 5.71 7.76 -42.77
N VAL A 935 5.23 7.43 -43.97
CA VAL A 935 6.03 7.35 -45.18
C VAL A 935 5.42 8.24 -46.26
N ASN A 936 6.23 9.05 -46.94
CA ASN A 936 5.84 9.91 -48.07
C ASN A 936 4.65 10.84 -47.78
N GLY A 937 4.52 11.32 -46.54
CA GLY A 937 3.39 12.16 -46.11
C GLY A 937 2.06 11.42 -45.96
N GLY A 938 2.07 10.09 -46.00
CA GLY A 938 0.91 9.25 -45.72
C GLY A 938 0.48 9.29 -44.25
N ALA A 939 -0.58 8.53 -43.94
CA ALA A 939 -1.09 8.42 -42.57
C ALA A 939 -0.02 7.87 -41.62
N ALA A 940 0.12 8.51 -40.46
CA ALA A 940 1.00 8.03 -39.41
C ALA A 940 0.30 6.91 -38.64
N LYS A 941 1.04 5.83 -38.37
CA LYS A 941 0.59 4.71 -37.54
C LYS A 941 1.35 4.71 -36.21
N ARG A 942 0.76 4.22 -35.12
CA ARG A 942 1.37 4.16 -33.78
C ARG A 942 2.02 2.80 -33.49
N TRP A 943 3.15 2.82 -32.80
CA TRP A 943 3.79 1.66 -32.19
C TRP A 943 4.20 1.94 -30.74
N ALA A 944 3.97 0.96 -29.88
CA ALA A 944 4.37 0.94 -28.47
C ALA A 944 5.66 0.14 -28.33
N PHE A 945 6.75 0.85 -28.05
CA PHE A 945 8.09 0.28 -27.91
C PHE A 945 8.34 -0.10 -26.43
N PRO A 946 8.68 -1.36 -26.13
CA PRO A 946 8.94 -1.86 -24.77
C PRO A 946 10.24 -1.29 -24.19
N ILE A 947 10.70 -1.78 -23.03
CA ILE A 947 12.08 -1.50 -22.57
C ILE A 947 13.07 -2.13 -23.55
N SER A 948 14.12 -1.38 -23.92
CA SER A 948 15.08 -1.79 -24.95
C SER A 948 16.30 -2.53 -24.41
N GLY A 949 16.68 -2.25 -23.15
CA GLY A 949 17.97 -2.65 -22.61
C GLY A 949 18.18 -2.25 -21.15
N GLY A 950 19.45 -2.30 -20.73
CA GLY A 950 19.86 -2.04 -19.35
C GLY A 950 20.04 -0.57 -18.96
N ASP A 951 20.02 0.36 -19.91
CA ASP A 951 20.15 1.81 -19.68
C ASP A 951 19.66 2.64 -20.89
N TRP A 952 19.79 3.97 -20.81
CA TRP A 952 19.49 4.90 -21.92
C TRP A 952 20.51 4.87 -23.08
N TYR A 953 21.34 3.83 -23.21
CA TYR A 953 22.34 3.65 -24.26
C TYR A 953 22.33 2.25 -24.89
N ASP A 954 21.59 1.29 -24.32
CA ASP A 954 21.44 -0.08 -24.83
C ASP A 954 20.30 -0.19 -25.85
N THR A 955 20.68 -0.45 -27.10
CA THR A 955 19.77 -0.55 -28.23
C THR A 955 18.93 -1.83 -28.15
N GLY A 956 17.62 -1.65 -28.31
CA GLY A 956 16.66 -2.71 -28.61
C GLY A 956 16.24 -2.61 -30.07
N ARG A 957 15.73 -3.72 -30.62
CA ARG A 957 15.21 -3.77 -31.99
C ARG A 957 13.79 -4.29 -31.98
N MET A 958 12.90 -3.62 -32.73
CA MET A 958 11.53 -4.08 -32.94
C MET A 958 11.21 -4.11 -34.44
N LEU A 959 10.65 -5.23 -34.89
CA LEU A 959 10.19 -5.40 -36.27
C LEU A 959 8.72 -4.96 -36.39
N ILE A 960 8.46 -4.04 -37.32
CA ILE A 960 7.14 -3.42 -37.53
C ILE A 960 6.80 -3.29 -39.02
N GLU A 961 5.52 -3.34 -39.37
CA GLU A 961 5.06 -3.19 -40.76
C GLU A 961 4.54 -1.77 -41.03
N VAL A 962 5.15 -1.07 -41.98
CA VAL A 962 4.82 0.32 -42.34
C VAL A 962 4.44 0.40 -43.82
N ASP A 963 3.34 1.09 -44.13
CA ASP A 963 2.84 1.27 -45.50
C ASP A 963 3.28 2.61 -46.11
N GLY A 964 3.09 2.76 -47.42
CA GLY A 964 3.29 4.00 -48.15
C GLY A 964 4.60 4.12 -48.91
N PHE A 965 5.42 3.06 -48.96
CA PHE A 965 6.65 3.06 -49.75
C PHE A 965 6.34 3.02 -51.25
N GLN A 966 7.18 3.68 -52.03
CA GLN A 966 7.24 3.65 -53.47
C GLN A 966 8.54 2.95 -53.90
N ALA A 967 8.52 2.29 -55.05
CA ALA A 967 9.73 1.70 -55.61
C ALA A 967 10.74 2.79 -55.99
N GLY A 968 12.01 2.59 -55.63
CA GLY A 968 13.11 3.54 -55.83
C GLY A 968 13.68 4.08 -54.53
N GLU A 969 14.52 5.11 -54.65
CA GLU A 969 15.36 5.64 -53.57
C GLU A 969 14.82 6.93 -52.95
N ASN A 970 13.60 7.35 -53.29
CA ASN A 970 13.09 8.69 -52.94
C ASN A 970 12.07 8.69 -51.80
N ASN A 971 12.00 7.62 -51.00
CA ASN A 971 11.05 7.58 -49.90
C ASN A 971 11.50 8.48 -48.75
N GLN A 972 10.54 9.13 -48.12
CA GLN A 972 10.73 9.86 -46.87
C GLN A 972 10.05 9.09 -45.74
N VAL A 973 10.80 8.74 -44.69
CA VAL A 973 10.26 8.08 -43.48
C VAL A 973 10.39 9.05 -42.31
N VAL A 974 9.30 9.28 -41.59
CA VAL A 974 9.25 10.26 -40.50
C VAL A 974 8.81 9.61 -39.21
N PHE A 975 9.61 9.79 -38.16
CA PHE A 975 9.38 9.30 -36.81
C PHE A 975 9.01 10.47 -35.89
N ARG A 976 7.94 10.34 -35.10
CA ARG A 976 7.43 11.37 -34.17
C ARG A 976 6.93 10.74 -32.86
N ALA A 977 6.78 11.55 -31.82
CA ALA A 977 6.01 11.16 -30.64
C ALA A 977 4.54 10.90 -30.99
N PHE A 978 3.86 10.10 -30.16
CA PHE A 978 2.41 9.94 -30.24
C PHE A 978 1.71 10.99 -29.37
N GLY A 979 0.93 11.88 -30.00
CA GLY A 979 0.30 13.01 -29.31
C GLY A 979 1.28 14.14 -28.99
N THR A 980 0.88 15.07 -28.12
CA THR A 980 1.66 16.29 -27.78
C THR A 980 2.23 16.29 -26.36
N THR A 981 1.88 15.29 -25.55
CA THR A 981 2.19 15.22 -24.11
C THR A 981 3.09 14.05 -23.73
N THR A 982 3.56 13.26 -24.70
CA THR A 982 4.41 12.08 -24.42
C THR A 982 5.73 12.15 -25.18
N TRP A 983 6.71 11.40 -24.69
CA TRP A 983 7.99 11.19 -25.35
C TRP A 983 7.95 9.90 -26.18
N ALA A 984 8.47 9.97 -27.40
CA ALA A 984 8.87 8.76 -28.14
C ALA A 984 10.15 8.17 -27.51
N PRO A 985 10.45 6.88 -27.75
CA PRO A 985 11.77 6.34 -27.43
C PRO A 985 12.82 7.01 -28.30
N ASP A 986 14.08 6.98 -27.84
CA ASP A 986 15.18 7.51 -28.63
C ASP A 986 15.39 6.63 -29.87
N LEU A 987 15.69 7.23 -31.01
CA LEU A 987 15.86 6.53 -32.27
C LEU A 987 17.34 6.35 -32.59
N VAL A 988 17.81 5.10 -32.68
CA VAL A 988 19.19 4.78 -33.09
C VAL A 988 19.28 4.69 -34.61
N GLY A 989 18.26 4.15 -35.26
CA GLY A 989 18.18 4.02 -36.72
C GLY A 989 17.17 2.96 -37.12
N PHE A 990 17.13 2.59 -38.40
CA PHE A 990 16.30 1.47 -38.84
C PHE A 990 16.81 0.81 -40.14
N GLU A 991 16.39 -0.42 -40.36
CA GLU A 991 16.54 -1.15 -41.63
C GLU A 991 15.21 -1.31 -42.35
N VAL A 992 15.25 -1.32 -43.68
CA VAL A 992 14.11 -1.72 -44.53
C VAL A 992 14.35 -3.14 -45.02
N PHE A 993 13.38 -4.04 -44.81
CA PHE A 993 13.43 -5.43 -45.26
C PHE A 993 12.43 -5.69 -46.38
N GLU A 994 12.88 -6.48 -47.38
CA GLU A 994 12.07 -6.95 -48.51
C GLU A 994 12.37 -8.40 -48.91
#